data_AF-A0A2V5PW98-F1
#
_entry.id   AF-A0A2V5PW98-F1
#
_cell.length_a   1.000
_cell.length_b   1.000
_cell.length_c   1.000
_cell.angle_alpha   90.00
_cell.angle_beta   90.00
_cell.angle_gamma   90.00
#
_symmetry.space_group_name_H-M   'P 1'
#
loop_
_entity.id
_entity.type
_entity.pdbx_description
1 polymer ?
#
loop_
_entity_poly.entity_id
_entity_poly.type
_entity_poly.pdbx_seq_one_letter_code
_entity_poly.pdbx_strand_id
1 'polypeptide(L)'
;IRNDITRETPASFEPTIDYCVVKIPRFTFEKFPQADATLTTQMKSVGEAMAIGRTFKEALQKALRSLETKRFGLCGDGNEKRVDAETLRLKLAIPNSERIFHLAQAFQDGMSIEEVFELTKIDRWFLHNVRQIVEEQGRLAQTDLRRAKKLGFSDRQLAVARGTSEVEVRAERKAAGVIPTYRLVDTCAAEFEAFTPYYYSTYGTENEMRRGDKRKIMILGGGPNRVGQGIEFDYCCVHAAFALRDLGFETIMVNSNPETVSTDYDTSDKLYFEPLTLEDVLNIYDQELPEGVIVQFGGQTPLNLAEGLKAAGVPIIGTQPESIEMAEDRKLFAAMLDKLGLRQTPSGTAVSADEAVSIAQKIGYPVLVRPSFVLGGRAMELVYNDEDLRRYMQNAIEVSPDRPVLVDRFLEDAIEVDVDCIADGEISVIGAIMEHIEQAGIHSGDSACVIPTFSLSDAVLQEIATATKAMARELNVRGLMNVQFAVKGENVYVLEVNPRASRTVPFVSKAIGVPLAKLAAKVMTGKKLAELGFTKEIIPKHFSVKEAVFPFLRYQGIDIALGPEMKSTGEVMGIDADLGLAYAKSQMAAPPPLPKGGNVFISVKDDDKPNIISLAHEFVGLGFQIISTSGTAAMLGAAGVPVTKVHKIREGRPHVLDLVRNGDINFIINTPSGKIPREDEVRIRNASLARKIPIMTTIRAAQASANGIRSLQRSSLQVKTLQEYHAGVGAEPKGSKKSDAISQLKVEG
;
A
#
# COMPACT_ATOMS: atom_id res chain seq x y z
N ILE A 1 0.68 28.51 26.39
CA ILE A 1 1.25 27.64 25.34
C ILE A 1 1.86 28.56 24.30
N ARG A 2 3.14 28.39 23.96
CA ARG A 2 3.79 29.15 22.89
C ARG A 2 3.51 28.47 21.55
N ASN A 3 3.50 29.22 20.46
CA ASN A 3 3.47 28.68 19.10
C ASN A 3 4.81 28.00 18.82
N ASP A 4 4.77 26.71 18.44
CA ASP A 4 5.96 25.89 18.28
C ASP A 4 6.83 26.31 17.07
N ILE A 5 6.22 26.93 16.05
CA ILE A 5 6.90 27.36 14.82
C ILE A 5 7.65 28.69 15.02
N THR A 6 6.99 29.69 15.61
CA THR A 6 7.59 31.02 15.84
C THR A 6 8.34 31.10 17.17
N ARG A 7 7.98 30.29 18.18
CA ARG A 7 8.55 30.25 19.55
C ARG A 7 8.44 31.55 20.36
N GLU A 8 7.96 32.63 19.74
CA GLU A 8 7.81 33.97 20.30
C GLU A 8 6.35 34.33 20.58
N THR A 9 5.41 33.82 19.77
CA THR A 9 3.98 34.16 19.89
C THR A 9 3.21 33.13 20.74
N PRO A 10 2.08 33.50 21.37
CA PRO A 10 1.21 32.54 22.04
C PRO A 10 0.44 31.70 21.00
N ALA A 11 -0.07 30.53 21.42
CA ALA A 11 -0.95 29.72 20.57
C ALA A 11 -2.35 30.34 20.34
N SER A 12 -2.70 31.42 21.05
CA SER A 12 -3.99 32.11 20.97
C SER A 12 -3.97 33.21 19.88
N PHE A 13 -3.89 32.80 18.62
CA PHE A 13 -3.96 33.69 17.45
C PHE A 13 -4.62 32.95 16.26
N GLU A 14 -4.98 33.68 15.22
CA GLU A 14 -5.46 33.11 13.96
C GLU A 14 -4.31 33.10 12.95
N PRO A 15 -3.90 31.92 12.42
CA PRO A 15 -2.83 31.86 11.44
C PRO A 15 -3.15 32.67 10.17
N THR A 16 -2.16 33.42 9.70
CA THR A 16 -2.19 34.08 8.39
C THR A 16 -1.16 33.42 7.49
N ILE A 17 -1.54 33.07 6.27
CA ILE A 17 -0.67 32.42 5.31
C ILE A 17 -0.47 33.31 4.08
N ASP A 18 0.73 33.32 3.53
CA ASP A 18 1.10 34.08 2.33
C ASP A 18 1.24 33.19 1.07
N TYR A 19 0.56 32.04 1.12
CA TYR A 19 0.55 31.00 0.09
C TYR A 19 -0.84 30.37 -0.06
N CYS A 20 -1.01 29.58 -1.12
CA CYS A 20 -2.18 28.72 -1.33
C CYS A 20 -1.82 27.27 -1.03
N VAL A 21 -2.71 26.56 -0.34
CA VAL A 21 -2.64 25.12 -0.15
C VAL A 21 -3.73 24.46 -0.99
N VAL A 22 -3.36 23.46 -1.78
CA VAL A 22 -4.32 22.65 -2.54
C VAL A 22 -4.18 21.20 -2.11
N LYS A 23 -5.31 20.60 -1.74
CA LYS A 23 -5.44 19.18 -1.44
C LYS A 23 -6.26 18.50 -2.53
N ILE A 24 -5.83 17.34 -2.98
CA ILE A 24 -6.58 16.52 -3.94
C ILE A 24 -6.70 15.08 -3.42
N PRO A 25 -7.92 14.51 -3.34
CA PRO A 25 -8.11 13.13 -2.91
C PRO A 25 -7.56 12.12 -3.93
N ARG A 26 -7.00 11.03 -3.43
CA ARG A 26 -6.55 9.85 -4.18
C ARG A 26 -7.62 8.76 -4.12
N PHE A 27 -7.98 8.21 -5.28
CA PHE A 27 -8.97 7.14 -5.44
C PHE A 27 -8.32 5.91 -6.05
N THR A 28 -8.86 4.71 -5.81
CA THR A 28 -8.37 3.45 -6.43
C THR A 28 -9.53 2.65 -7.05
N PHE A 29 -10.36 3.32 -7.86
CA PHE A 29 -11.52 2.68 -8.51
C PHE A 29 -11.12 1.55 -9.47
N GLU A 30 -9.90 1.59 -10.01
CA GLU A 30 -9.33 0.53 -10.84
C GLU A 30 -9.29 -0.84 -10.14
N LYS A 31 -9.25 -0.87 -8.81
CA LYS A 31 -9.31 -2.10 -7.99
C LYS A 31 -10.72 -2.60 -7.71
N PHE A 32 -11.73 -1.78 -8.04
CA PHE A 32 -13.14 -2.05 -7.83
C PHE A 32 -13.92 -1.72 -9.11
N PRO A 33 -13.68 -2.42 -10.24
CA PRO A 33 -14.24 -2.05 -11.54
C PRO A 33 -15.78 -2.08 -11.60
N GLN A 34 -16.42 -2.84 -10.70
CA GLN A 34 -17.87 -2.92 -10.58
C GLN A 34 -18.46 -1.82 -9.68
N ALA A 35 -17.62 -1.07 -8.97
CA ALA A 35 -18.09 -0.01 -8.08
C ALA A 35 -18.51 1.22 -8.88
N ASP A 36 -19.61 1.84 -8.46
CA ASP A 36 -19.97 3.16 -8.95
C ASP A 36 -18.88 4.19 -8.59
N ALA A 37 -18.20 4.72 -9.61
CA ALA A 37 -17.13 5.71 -9.46
C ALA A 37 -17.64 7.15 -9.25
N THR A 38 -18.96 7.36 -9.21
CA THR A 38 -19.56 8.67 -8.95
C THR A 38 -19.22 9.16 -7.55
N LEU A 39 -18.74 10.40 -7.45
CA LEU A 39 -18.46 11.04 -6.17
C LEU A 39 -19.74 11.62 -5.58
N THR A 40 -19.99 11.32 -4.31
CA THR A 40 -21.19 11.71 -3.57
C THR A 40 -20.82 12.10 -2.14
N THR A 41 -21.79 12.30 -1.26
CA THR A 41 -21.58 12.63 0.15
C THR A 41 -20.85 11.53 0.94
N GLN A 42 -20.92 10.28 0.47
CA GLN A 42 -20.13 9.17 1.02
C GLN A 42 -18.72 9.15 0.41
N MET A 43 -17.70 9.26 1.27
CA MET A 43 -16.29 9.23 0.84
C MET A 43 -15.88 7.88 0.26
N LYS A 44 -15.27 7.93 -0.94
CA LYS A 44 -14.68 6.79 -1.67
C LYS A 44 -13.16 6.94 -1.92
N SER A 45 -12.55 8.03 -1.47
CA SER A 45 -11.09 8.23 -1.55
C SER A 45 -10.36 7.36 -0.52
N VAL A 46 -9.13 6.98 -0.84
CA VAL A 46 -8.27 6.10 -0.02
C VAL A 46 -7.04 6.82 0.55
N GLY A 47 -6.87 8.09 0.20
CA GLY A 47 -5.83 8.99 0.69
C GLY A 47 -5.92 10.34 -0.01
N GLU A 48 -4.87 11.15 0.11
CA GLU A 48 -4.83 12.51 -0.43
C GLU A 48 -3.41 13.03 -0.58
N ALA A 49 -3.22 13.90 -1.56
CA ALA A 49 -2.00 14.67 -1.73
C ALA A 49 -2.27 16.13 -1.42
N MET A 50 -1.29 16.80 -0.82
CA MET A 50 -1.32 18.24 -0.58
C MET A 50 -0.12 18.89 -1.27
N ALA A 51 -0.28 20.13 -1.72
CA ALA A 51 0.83 20.95 -2.16
C ALA A 51 0.64 22.41 -1.78
N ILE A 52 1.75 23.10 -1.62
CA ILE A 52 1.82 24.53 -1.29
C ILE A 52 2.45 25.27 -2.47
N GLY A 53 1.88 26.41 -2.84
CA GLY A 53 2.45 27.30 -3.85
C GLY A 53 2.04 28.75 -3.57
N ARG A 54 2.80 29.72 -4.09
CA ARG A 54 2.51 31.15 -3.92
C ARG A 54 1.26 31.60 -4.68
N THR A 55 0.80 30.80 -5.62
CA THR A 55 -0.45 31.00 -6.34
C THR A 55 -1.25 29.71 -6.38
N PHE A 56 -2.57 29.84 -6.54
CA PHE A 56 -3.44 28.68 -6.71
C PHE A 56 -3.03 27.81 -7.91
N LYS A 57 -2.60 28.42 -9.03
CA LYS A 57 -2.17 27.67 -10.22
C LYS A 57 -0.94 26.82 -9.96
N GLU A 58 0.05 27.39 -9.28
CA GLU A 58 1.25 26.67 -8.85
C GLU A 58 0.90 25.52 -7.90
N ALA A 59 0.14 25.81 -6.84
CA ALA A 59 -0.28 24.81 -5.86
C ALA A 59 -1.12 23.68 -6.49
N LEU A 60 -2.03 24.00 -7.40
CA LEU A 60 -2.86 23.02 -8.12
C LEU A 60 -2.01 22.09 -8.98
N GLN A 61 -1.10 22.62 -9.79
CA GLN A 61 -0.26 21.77 -10.65
C GLN A 61 0.71 20.90 -9.83
N LYS A 62 1.23 21.43 -8.70
CA LYS A 62 2.00 20.63 -7.73
C LYS A 62 1.16 19.50 -7.14
N ALA A 63 -0.04 19.81 -6.64
CA ALA A 63 -0.91 18.81 -6.04
C ALA A 63 -1.29 17.71 -7.04
N LEU A 64 -1.55 18.06 -8.30
CA LEU A 64 -1.87 17.10 -9.37
C LEU A 64 -0.71 16.14 -9.66
N ARG A 65 0.54 16.63 -9.70
CA ARG A 65 1.70 15.77 -9.90
C ARG A 65 2.14 15.00 -8.65
N SER A 66 1.70 15.41 -7.46
CA SER A 66 1.85 14.65 -6.23
C SER A 66 0.86 13.46 -6.10
N LEU A 67 -0.11 13.29 -7.01
CA LEU A 67 -1.15 12.27 -6.86
C LEU A 67 -0.70 10.84 -7.16
N GLU A 68 0.49 10.66 -7.73
CA GLU A 68 1.01 9.34 -8.11
C GLU A 68 0.04 8.60 -9.06
N THR A 69 -0.49 9.33 -10.05
CA THR A 69 -1.40 8.86 -11.09
C THR A 69 -0.81 8.95 -12.50
N LYS A 70 0.52 9.15 -12.61
CA LYS A 70 1.25 9.40 -13.86
C LYS A 70 0.82 10.68 -14.60
N ARG A 71 0.22 11.62 -13.88
CA ARG A 71 -0.10 12.96 -14.36
C ARG A 71 0.94 13.93 -13.79
N PHE A 72 1.46 14.82 -14.62
CA PHE A 72 2.53 15.76 -14.23
C PHE A 72 2.06 17.22 -14.21
N GLY A 73 0.74 17.41 -14.26
CA GLY A 73 0.06 18.70 -14.17
C GLY A 73 -1.40 18.56 -14.61
N LEU A 74 -2.02 19.67 -14.97
CA LEU A 74 -3.43 19.70 -15.38
C LEU A 74 -3.65 19.15 -16.81
N CYS A 75 -2.75 19.52 -17.74
CA CYS A 75 -2.77 19.15 -19.16
C CYS A 75 -1.37 19.37 -19.78
N GLY A 76 -1.14 18.88 -20.97
CA GLY A 76 0.12 18.94 -21.72
C GLY A 76 1.21 18.00 -21.21
N ASP A 77 0.87 16.90 -20.52
CA ASP A 77 1.84 15.95 -19.96
C ASP A 77 2.06 14.68 -20.82
N GLY A 78 1.30 14.53 -21.91
CA GLY A 78 1.38 13.43 -22.85
C GLY A 78 0.56 12.21 -22.44
N ASN A 79 -0.15 12.28 -21.31
CA ASN A 79 -0.95 11.18 -20.76
C ASN A 79 -2.45 11.53 -20.68
N GLU A 80 -2.90 12.55 -21.40
CA GLU A 80 -4.31 12.96 -21.42
C GLU A 80 -5.20 11.97 -22.15
N LYS A 81 -6.34 11.66 -21.54
CA LYS A 81 -7.40 10.84 -22.13
C LYS A 81 -8.56 11.74 -22.51
N ARG A 82 -8.63 12.11 -23.78
CA ARG A 82 -9.73 12.93 -24.31
C ARG A 82 -10.97 12.08 -24.54
N VAL A 83 -12.13 12.66 -24.29
CA VAL A 83 -13.45 12.04 -24.56
C VAL A 83 -14.22 12.87 -25.59
N ASP A 84 -15.26 12.31 -26.20
CA ASP A 84 -16.15 13.05 -27.10
C ASP A 84 -16.98 14.11 -26.34
N ALA A 85 -17.61 15.02 -27.08
CA ALA A 85 -18.33 16.16 -26.49
C ALA A 85 -19.53 15.76 -25.60
N GLU A 86 -20.23 14.67 -25.93
CA GLU A 86 -21.37 14.19 -25.15
C GLU A 86 -20.88 13.61 -23.82
N THR A 87 -19.87 12.73 -23.89
CA THR A 87 -19.22 12.15 -22.71
C THR A 87 -18.59 13.24 -21.83
N LEU A 88 -17.99 14.28 -22.44
CA LEU A 88 -17.39 15.39 -21.70
C LEU A 88 -18.43 16.13 -20.84
N ARG A 89 -19.58 16.50 -21.43
CA ARG A 89 -20.65 17.18 -20.68
C ARG A 89 -21.17 16.32 -19.53
N LEU A 90 -21.32 15.01 -19.75
CA LEU A 90 -21.72 14.06 -18.72
C LEU A 90 -20.69 14.00 -17.57
N LYS A 91 -19.40 13.88 -17.91
CA LYS A 91 -18.29 13.83 -16.95
C LYS A 91 -18.07 15.15 -16.19
N LEU A 92 -18.53 16.28 -16.73
CA LEU A 92 -18.55 17.56 -16.01
C LEU A 92 -19.74 17.62 -15.03
N ALA A 93 -20.93 17.24 -15.51
CA ALA A 93 -22.17 17.28 -14.73
C ALA A 93 -22.16 16.30 -13.54
N ILE A 94 -21.63 15.09 -13.74
CA ILE A 94 -21.57 14.04 -12.72
C ILE A 94 -20.18 14.02 -12.09
N PRO A 95 -20.03 14.38 -10.79
CA PRO A 95 -18.75 14.36 -10.09
C PRO A 95 -18.06 13.00 -10.19
N ASN A 96 -16.80 13.00 -10.63
CA ASN A 96 -15.95 11.82 -10.76
C ASN A 96 -14.49 12.17 -10.41
N SER A 97 -13.66 11.15 -10.20
CA SER A 97 -12.26 11.28 -9.80
C SER A 97 -11.36 11.97 -10.83
N GLU A 98 -11.74 11.98 -12.11
CA GLU A 98 -10.99 12.60 -13.21
C GLU A 98 -11.55 13.95 -13.65
N ARG A 99 -12.59 14.46 -12.97
CA ARG A 99 -13.33 15.67 -13.39
C ARG A 99 -12.43 16.89 -13.57
N ILE A 100 -11.37 17.03 -12.78
CA ILE A 100 -10.40 18.13 -12.91
C ILE A 100 -9.71 18.15 -14.29
N PHE A 101 -9.45 16.98 -14.88
CA PHE A 101 -8.85 16.87 -16.21
C PHE A 101 -9.87 17.12 -17.32
N HIS A 102 -11.13 16.73 -17.10
CA HIS A 102 -12.22 17.07 -18.01
C HIS A 102 -12.52 18.59 -18.04
N LEU A 103 -12.31 19.31 -16.93
CA LEU A 103 -12.34 20.79 -16.95
C LEU A 103 -11.28 21.36 -17.90
N ALA A 104 -10.08 20.78 -17.91
CA ALA A 104 -9.02 21.22 -18.81
C ALA A 104 -9.41 20.98 -20.27
N GLN A 105 -9.93 19.78 -20.59
CA GLN A 105 -10.44 19.47 -21.93
C GLN A 105 -11.56 20.42 -22.35
N ALA A 106 -12.52 20.73 -21.46
CA ALA A 106 -13.61 21.66 -21.76
C ALA A 106 -13.13 23.02 -22.25
N PHE A 107 -12.10 23.58 -21.60
CA PHE A 107 -11.50 24.85 -22.02
C PHE A 107 -10.64 24.71 -23.28
N GLN A 108 -9.96 23.58 -23.48
CA GLN A 108 -9.26 23.29 -24.75
C GLN A 108 -10.26 23.22 -25.92
N ASP A 109 -11.48 22.77 -25.65
CA ASP A 109 -12.56 22.61 -26.64
C ASP A 109 -13.41 23.89 -26.80
N GLY A 110 -13.02 24.97 -26.11
CA GLY A 110 -13.62 26.29 -26.27
C GLY A 110 -14.90 26.53 -25.46
N MET A 111 -15.25 25.68 -24.49
CA MET A 111 -16.38 25.94 -23.60
C MET A 111 -16.16 27.21 -22.77
N SER A 112 -17.22 27.99 -22.60
CA SER A 112 -17.20 29.17 -21.74
C SER A 112 -17.17 28.81 -20.26
N ILE A 113 -16.70 29.74 -19.42
CA ILE A 113 -16.72 29.57 -17.96
C ILE A 113 -18.14 29.37 -17.44
N GLU A 114 -19.13 30.01 -18.05
CA GLU A 114 -20.53 29.90 -17.63
C GLU A 114 -21.11 28.52 -17.95
N GLU A 115 -20.82 27.97 -19.12
CA GLU A 115 -21.24 26.60 -19.45
C GLU A 115 -20.62 25.58 -18.49
N VAL A 116 -19.34 25.72 -18.16
CA VAL A 116 -18.64 24.83 -17.22
C VAL A 116 -19.17 25.02 -15.79
N PHE A 117 -19.45 26.26 -15.36
CA PHE A 117 -20.06 26.55 -14.07
C PHE A 117 -21.45 25.90 -13.96
N GLU A 118 -22.28 26.01 -14.99
CA GLU A 118 -23.62 25.44 -14.97
C GLU A 118 -23.63 23.92 -14.84
N LEU A 119 -22.64 23.23 -15.44
CA LEU A 119 -22.49 21.79 -15.31
C LEU A 119 -21.91 21.39 -13.95
N THR A 120 -20.90 22.10 -13.46
CA THR A 120 -20.06 21.61 -12.35
C THR A 120 -20.37 22.24 -11.00
N LYS A 121 -20.94 23.44 -11.01
CA LYS A 121 -21.12 24.36 -9.88
C LYS A 121 -19.82 24.68 -9.13
N ILE A 122 -18.67 24.45 -9.75
CA ILE A 122 -17.36 24.91 -9.26
C ILE A 122 -17.29 26.42 -9.43
N ASP A 123 -16.92 27.14 -8.38
CA ASP A 123 -16.87 28.60 -8.41
C ASP A 123 -16.05 29.14 -9.60
N ARG A 124 -16.57 30.21 -10.20
CA ARG A 124 -15.97 30.84 -11.39
C ARG A 124 -14.52 31.24 -11.17
N TRP A 125 -14.15 31.63 -9.96
CA TRP A 125 -12.77 31.98 -9.62
C TRP A 125 -11.79 30.84 -9.89
N PHE A 126 -12.15 29.60 -9.51
CA PHE A 126 -11.33 28.43 -9.81
C PHE A 126 -11.32 28.14 -11.30
N LEU A 127 -12.47 28.24 -11.97
CA LEU A 127 -12.59 28.02 -13.41
C LEU A 127 -11.75 29.01 -14.23
N HIS A 128 -11.69 30.28 -13.84
CA HIS A 128 -10.79 31.27 -14.44
C HIS A 128 -9.31 30.86 -14.32
N ASN A 129 -8.90 30.35 -13.16
CA ASN A 129 -7.52 29.90 -12.97
C ASN A 129 -7.19 28.65 -13.78
N VAL A 130 -8.11 27.67 -13.83
CA VAL A 130 -7.97 26.47 -14.68
C VAL A 130 -7.86 26.88 -16.15
N ARG A 131 -8.73 27.78 -16.63
CA ARG A 131 -8.69 28.28 -18.01
C ARG A 131 -7.36 28.95 -18.33
N GLN A 132 -6.81 29.77 -17.43
CA GLN A 132 -5.50 30.40 -17.62
C GLN A 132 -4.35 29.38 -17.74
N ILE A 133 -4.41 28.27 -17.00
CA ILE A 133 -3.42 27.19 -17.16
C ILE A 133 -3.56 26.58 -18.56
N VAL A 134 -4.78 26.29 -19.01
CA VAL A 134 -5.04 25.73 -20.35
C VAL A 134 -4.59 26.67 -21.47
N GLU A 135 -4.91 27.96 -21.37
CA GLU A 135 -4.49 28.99 -22.33
C GLU A 135 -2.96 29.12 -22.39
N GLU A 136 -2.26 29.02 -21.24
CA GLU A 136 -0.80 29.00 -21.22
C GLU A 136 -0.24 27.70 -21.80
N GLN A 137 -0.87 26.55 -21.52
CA GLN A 137 -0.45 25.25 -22.04
C GLN A 137 -0.43 25.25 -23.58
N GLY A 138 -1.43 25.87 -24.23
CA GLY A 138 -1.52 25.97 -25.69
C GLY A 138 -0.39 26.75 -26.36
N ARG A 139 0.39 27.54 -25.60
CA ARG A 139 1.56 28.31 -26.07
C ARG A 139 2.84 28.00 -25.27
N LEU A 140 2.84 26.90 -24.53
CA LEU A 140 3.87 26.55 -23.55
C LEU A 140 5.25 26.38 -24.19
N ALA A 141 5.30 25.95 -25.45
CA ALA A 141 6.55 25.81 -26.20
C ALA A 141 7.32 27.13 -26.33
N GLN A 142 6.59 28.26 -26.47
CA GLN A 142 7.16 29.61 -26.62
C GLN A 142 7.15 30.40 -25.30
N THR A 143 6.51 29.91 -24.25
CA THR A 143 6.46 30.58 -22.95
C THR A 143 7.84 30.62 -22.31
N ASP A 144 8.21 31.79 -21.80
CA ASP A 144 9.41 31.98 -20.96
C ASP A 144 9.43 30.97 -19.80
N LEU A 145 10.57 30.33 -19.58
CA LEU A 145 10.69 29.28 -18.57
C LEU A 145 10.28 29.77 -17.18
N ARG A 146 10.71 30.97 -16.76
CA ARG A 146 10.38 31.48 -15.42
C ARG A 146 8.88 31.69 -15.27
N ARG A 147 8.21 32.20 -16.29
CA ARG A 147 6.74 32.31 -16.33
C ARG A 147 6.07 30.94 -16.23
N ALA A 148 6.49 29.97 -17.04
CA ALA A 148 5.91 28.62 -17.02
C ALA A 148 6.05 27.99 -15.63
N LYS A 149 7.24 28.05 -15.03
CA LYS A 149 7.49 27.49 -13.70
C LYS A 149 6.70 28.19 -12.59
N LYS A 150 6.54 29.52 -12.63
CA LYS A 150 5.66 30.27 -11.71
C LYS A 150 4.17 29.89 -11.79
N LEU A 151 3.74 29.35 -12.93
CA LEU A 151 2.38 28.81 -13.10
C LEU A 151 2.28 27.34 -12.69
N GLY A 152 3.38 26.73 -12.22
CA GLY A 152 3.44 25.36 -11.73
C GLY A 152 3.68 24.29 -12.77
N PHE A 153 3.97 24.65 -14.04
CA PHE A 153 4.24 23.66 -15.09
C PHE A 153 5.49 22.86 -14.76
N SER A 154 5.40 21.53 -14.86
CA SER A 154 6.53 20.62 -14.69
C SER A 154 7.48 20.65 -15.89
N ASP A 155 8.71 20.19 -15.67
CA ASP A 155 9.70 19.98 -16.73
C ASP A 155 9.16 18.94 -17.75
N ARG A 156 8.32 17.99 -17.32
CA ARG A 156 7.56 17.07 -18.20
C ARG A 156 6.65 17.81 -19.17
N GLN A 157 5.81 18.73 -18.69
CA GLN A 157 4.88 19.44 -19.55
C GLN A 157 5.61 20.33 -20.57
N LEU A 158 6.71 20.97 -20.15
CA LEU A 158 7.59 21.74 -21.03
C LEU A 158 8.25 20.85 -22.08
N ALA A 159 8.71 19.66 -21.69
CA ALA A 159 9.37 18.70 -22.57
C ALA A 159 8.42 18.22 -23.67
N VAL A 160 7.18 17.85 -23.31
CA VAL A 160 6.14 17.46 -24.25
C VAL A 160 5.79 18.61 -25.21
N ALA A 161 5.59 19.82 -24.69
CA ALA A 161 5.26 20.98 -25.52
C ALA A 161 6.36 21.33 -26.54
N ARG A 162 7.62 21.09 -26.20
CA ARG A 162 8.80 21.42 -27.03
C ARG A 162 9.34 20.25 -27.85
N GLY A 163 8.80 19.04 -27.67
CA GLY A 163 9.30 17.82 -28.34
C GLY A 163 10.71 17.42 -27.93
N THR A 164 11.07 17.63 -26.66
CA THR A 164 12.40 17.39 -26.08
C THR A 164 12.27 16.49 -24.83
N SER A 165 13.37 16.19 -24.14
CA SER A 165 13.37 15.42 -22.90
C SER A 165 13.29 16.29 -21.64
N GLU A 166 12.84 15.71 -20.53
CA GLU A 166 12.81 16.37 -19.22
C GLU A 166 14.21 16.80 -18.75
N VAL A 167 15.23 16.01 -19.09
CA VAL A 167 16.64 16.29 -18.77
C VAL A 167 17.13 17.53 -19.51
N GLU A 168 16.79 17.68 -20.79
CA GLU A 168 17.14 18.86 -21.59
C GLU A 168 16.44 20.11 -21.05
N VAL A 169 15.15 20.04 -20.74
CA VAL A 169 14.41 21.16 -20.11
C VAL A 169 15.05 21.55 -18.78
N ARG A 170 15.40 20.59 -17.93
CA ARG A 170 16.08 20.85 -16.66
C ARG A 170 17.42 21.55 -16.88
N ALA A 171 18.21 21.10 -17.85
CA ALA A 171 19.51 21.69 -18.17
C ALA A 171 19.37 23.14 -18.67
N GLU A 172 18.45 23.39 -19.61
CA GLU A 172 18.12 24.73 -20.11
C GLU A 172 17.68 25.65 -18.97
N ARG A 173 16.79 25.15 -18.11
CA ARG A 173 16.26 25.86 -16.95
C ARG A 173 17.36 26.25 -15.96
N LYS A 174 18.30 25.34 -15.65
CA LYS A 174 19.47 25.63 -14.80
C LYS A 174 20.41 26.64 -15.48
N ALA A 175 20.69 26.49 -16.77
CA ALA A 175 21.54 27.43 -17.53
C ALA A 175 20.96 28.85 -17.56
N ALA A 176 19.64 28.98 -17.62
CA ALA A 176 18.93 30.27 -17.57
C ALA A 176 18.76 30.83 -16.15
N GLY A 177 19.27 30.17 -15.10
CA GLY A 177 19.11 30.60 -13.71
C GLY A 177 17.66 30.53 -13.21
N VAL A 178 16.82 29.67 -13.81
CA VAL A 178 15.42 29.45 -13.44
C VAL A 178 15.34 28.26 -12.47
N ILE A 179 15.93 28.40 -11.29
CA ILE A 179 15.88 27.39 -10.23
C ILE A 179 14.78 27.73 -9.21
N PRO A 180 14.16 26.73 -8.55
CA PRO A 180 13.17 27.02 -7.51
C PRO A 180 13.86 27.59 -6.26
N THR A 181 13.14 28.45 -5.58
CA THR A 181 13.43 28.94 -4.23
C THR A 181 12.53 28.20 -3.23
N TYR A 182 12.97 28.06 -1.98
CA TYR A 182 12.14 27.47 -0.93
C TYR A 182 11.71 28.53 0.07
N ARG A 183 10.43 28.51 0.46
CA ARG A 183 9.83 29.39 1.47
C ARG A 183 9.39 28.57 2.68
N LEU A 184 9.36 29.21 3.84
CA LEU A 184 8.96 28.64 5.10
C LEU A 184 7.44 28.68 5.29
N VAL A 185 6.94 27.68 6.00
CA VAL A 185 5.62 27.71 6.64
C VAL A 185 5.79 28.29 8.04
N ASP A 186 5.22 29.46 8.29
CA ASP A 186 5.49 30.25 9.50
C ASP A 186 4.25 30.57 10.35
N THR A 187 3.05 30.25 9.85
CA THR A 187 1.73 30.57 10.44
C THR A 187 1.37 32.06 10.52
N CYS A 188 2.25 32.98 10.13
CA CYS A 188 2.11 34.41 10.36
C CYS A 188 2.46 35.30 9.15
N ALA A 189 2.62 34.71 7.96
CA ALA A 189 2.90 35.45 6.72
C ALA A 189 4.13 36.37 6.85
N ALA A 190 5.21 35.83 7.40
CA ALA A 190 6.49 36.46 7.68
C ALA A 190 6.45 37.64 8.66
N GLU A 191 5.40 37.80 9.47
CA GLU A 191 5.37 38.80 10.56
C GLU A 191 6.42 38.49 11.63
N PHE A 192 6.65 37.21 11.92
CA PHE A 192 7.64 36.72 12.88
C PHE A 192 8.58 35.71 12.23
N GLU A 193 9.79 35.58 12.78
CA GLU A 193 10.74 34.57 12.31
C GLU A 193 10.24 33.16 12.63
N ALA A 194 10.13 32.30 11.61
CA ALA A 194 9.88 30.88 11.82
C ALA A 194 11.19 30.14 12.07
N PHE A 195 11.32 29.49 13.23
CA PHE A 195 12.52 28.69 13.55
C PHE A 195 12.42 27.28 12.96
N THR A 196 11.21 26.80 12.73
CA THR A 196 10.95 25.46 12.20
C THR A 196 11.19 25.40 10.69
N PRO A 197 12.11 24.55 10.20
CA PRO A 197 12.46 24.43 8.78
C PRO A 197 11.46 23.55 8.01
N TYR A 198 10.24 24.04 7.88
CA TYR A 198 9.17 23.46 7.06
C TYR A 198 9.08 24.26 5.75
N TYR A 199 9.53 23.65 4.66
CA TYR A 199 9.68 24.26 3.35
C TYR A 199 8.65 23.80 2.31
N TYR A 200 8.39 24.69 1.35
CA TYR A 200 7.81 24.38 0.05
C TYR A 200 8.53 25.14 -1.06
N SER A 201 8.60 24.57 -2.26
CA SER A 201 9.20 25.19 -3.44
C SER A 201 8.25 26.20 -4.09
N THR A 202 8.84 27.26 -4.63
CA THR A 202 8.19 28.21 -5.55
C THR A 202 9.24 28.83 -6.48
N TYR A 203 8.82 29.57 -7.50
CA TYR A 203 9.73 30.28 -8.42
C TYR A 203 9.78 31.78 -8.10
N GLY A 204 10.14 32.11 -6.86
CA GLY A 204 10.27 33.46 -6.32
C GLY A 204 11.67 34.07 -6.49
N THR A 205 11.91 35.18 -5.80
CA THR A 205 13.22 35.85 -5.76
C THR A 205 14.03 35.52 -4.51
N GLU A 206 13.36 35.16 -3.42
CA GLU A 206 13.97 34.91 -2.11
C GLU A 206 13.95 33.42 -1.78
N ASN A 207 15.06 32.92 -1.25
CA ASN A 207 15.23 31.54 -0.82
C ASN A 207 15.53 31.50 0.68
N GLU A 208 14.59 30.98 1.47
CA GLU A 208 14.65 30.90 2.94
C GLU A 208 15.22 29.56 3.43
N MET A 209 15.67 28.72 2.48
CA MET A 209 16.36 27.47 2.77
C MET A 209 17.60 27.71 3.61
N ARG A 210 17.65 27.07 4.79
CA ARG A 210 18.76 27.22 5.73
C ARG A 210 19.77 26.12 5.50
N ARG A 211 21.00 26.49 5.14
CA ARG A 211 22.12 25.55 5.06
C ARG A 211 22.74 25.36 6.45
N GLY A 212 23.07 24.12 6.78
CA GLY A 212 23.83 23.74 7.97
C GLY A 212 25.06 22.91 7.59
N ASP A 213 26.02 22.84 8.52
CA ASP A 213 27.30 22.13 8.35
C ASP A 213 27.23 20.65 8.78
N LYS A 214 26.08 20.20 9.29
CA LYS A 214 25.88 18.81 9.69
C LYS A 214 25.88 17.91 8.45
N ARG A 215 26.28 16.65 8.66
CA ARG A 215 26.12 15.57 7.68
C ARG A 215 24.64 15.30 7.48
N LYS A 216 24.17 15.19 6.23
CA LYS A 216 22.74 15.16 5.91
C LYS A 216 22.32 13.87 5.22
N ILE A 217 21.22 13.29 5.69
CA ILE A 217 20.56 12.16 5.00
C ILE A 217 19.16 12.58 4.58
N MET A 218 18.85 12.39 3.30
CA MET A 218 17.52 12.62 2.75
C MET A 218 16.72 11.32 2.75
N ILE A 219 15.45 11.42 3.16
CA ILE A 219 14.50 10.31 3.23
C ILE A 219 13.32 10.67 2.33
N LEU A 220 13.05 9.83 1.34
CA LEU A 220 11.91 10.02 0.45
C LEU A 220 10.69 9.24 0.97
N GLY A 221 9.59 9.96 1.18
CA GLY A 221 8.29 9.40 1.54
C GLY A 221 7.60 8.68 0.39
N GLY A 222 6.33 8.30 0.59
CA GLY A 222 5.53 7.55 -0.40
C GLY A 222 4.49 8.38 -1.15
N GLY A 223 4.29 9.65 -0.77
CA GLY A 223 3.20 10.48 -1.28
C GLY A 223 1.85 10.01 -0.75
N PRO A 224 0.74 10.26 -1.47
CA PRO A 224 -0.59 9.95 -0.99
C PRO A 224 -0.78 8.45 -0.74
N ASN A 225 -1.39 8.12 0.40
CA ASN A 225 -1.83 6.78 0.73
C ASN A 225 -2.77 6.22 -0.36
N ARG A 226 -2.66 4.92 -0.62
CA ARG A 226 -3.49 4.16 -1.56
C ARG A 226 -3.42 2.67 -1.24
N VAL A 227 -4.37 1.89 -1.74
CA VAL A 227 -4.37 0.42 -1.53
C VAL A 227 -3.04 -0.18 -1.99
N GLY A 228 -2.36 -0.88 -1.08
CA GLY A 228 -1.02 -1.45 -1.27
C GLY A 228 0.15 -0.53 -0.90
N GLN A 229 -0.09 0.77 -0.67
CA GLN A 229 0.88 1.77 -0.24
C GLN A 229 0.27 2.65 0.85
N GLY A 230 0.29 2.17 2.09
CA GLY A 230 -0.31 2.85 3.23
C GLY A 230 0.71 3.40 4.23
N ILE A 231 0.23 3.54 5.45
CA ILE A 231 0.95 4.12 6.59
C ILE A 231 2.17 3.29 7.03
N GLU A 232 2.28 2.04 6.58
CA GLU A 232 3.37 1.14 6.92
C GLU A 232 4.72 1.66 6.39
N PHE A 233 4.69 2.32 5.22
CA PHE A 233 5.85 2.98 4.63
C PHE A 233 6.19 4.29 5.34
N ASP A 234 5.16 5.05 5.75
CA ASP A 234 5.34 6.25 6.57
C ASP A 234 6.05 5.91 7.90
N TYR A 235 5.59 4.85 8.58
CA TYR A 235 6.23 4.32 9.78
C TYR A 235 7.72 4.06 9.58
N CYS A 236 8.10 3.45 8.46
CA CYS A 236 9.50 3.19 8.14
C CYS A 236 10.30 4.48 7.96
N CYS A 237 9.77 5.46 7.22
CA CYS A 237 10.41 6.76 7.02
C CYS A 237 10.59 7.55 8.33
N VAL A 238 9.57 7.56 9.18
CA VAL A 238 9.60 8.19 10.52
C VAL A 238 10.69 7.55 11.38
N HIS A 239 10.73 6.21 11.44
CA HIS A 239 11.74 5.49 12.21
C HIS A 239 13.16 5.71 11.66
N ALA A 240 13.34 5.87 10.34
CA ALA A 240 14.62 6.26 9.76
C ALA A 240 15.05 7.64 10.25
N ALA A 241 14.17 8.65 10.20
CA ALA A 241 14.48 9.99 10.65
C ALA A 241 14.93 10.00 12.12
N PHE A 242 14.19 9.31 13.00
CA PHE A 242 14.59 9.19 14.41
C PHE A 242 15.96 8.50 14.59
N ALA A 243 16.17 7.37 13.91
CA ALA A 243 17.41 6.61 14.05
C ALA A 243 18.65 7.36 13.54
N LEU A 244 18.49 8.14 12.47
CA LEU A 244 19.57 8.92 11.87
C LEU A 244 19.87 10.18 12.67
N ARG A 245 18.85 10.81 13.24
CA ARG A 245 19.02 11.90 14.22
C ARG A 245 19.81 11.44 15.44
N ASP A 246 19.53 10.24 15.96
CA ASP A 246 20.30 9.62 17.06
C ASP A 246 21.77 9.39 16.69
N LEU A 247 22.09 9.20 15.41
CA LEU A 247 23.46 9.09 14.89
C LEU A 247 24.11 10.46 14.59
N GLY A 248 23.41 11.57 14.84
CA GLY A 248 23.92 12.92 14.65
C GLY A 248 23.78 13.48 13.24
N PHE A 249 23.02 12.82 12.36
CA PHE A 249 22.70 13.35 11.03
C PHE A 249 21.64 14.45 11.13
N GLU A 250 21.74 15.45 10.24
CA GLU A 250 20.62 16.31 9.89
C GLU A 250 19.72 15.56 8.90
N THR A 251 18.50 15.28 9.33
CA THR A 251 17.53 14.48 8.57
C THR A 251 16.64 15.36 7.72
N ILE A 252 16.55 15.06 6.43
CA ILE A 252 15.71 15.78 5.46
C ILE A 252 14.58 14.86 5.03
N MET A 253 13.34 15.20 5.36
CA MET A 253 12.17 14.47 4.88
C MET A 253 11.59 15.14 3.63
N VAL A 254 11.28 14.36 2.60
CA VAL A 254 10.56 14.82 1.41
C VAL A 254 9.29 13.99 1.26
N ASN A 255 8.11 14.60 1.41
CA ASN A 255 6.83 13.91 1.26
C ASN A 255 5.70 14.91 0.96
N SER A 256 4.56 14.43 0.45
CA SER A 256 3.42 15.27 0.05
C SER A 256 2.07 14.83 0.64
N ASN A 257 2.08 13.91 1.61
CA ASN A 257 0.87 13.39 2.24
C ASN A 257 0.57 14.20 3.51
N PRO A 258 -0.57 14.90 3.62
CA PRO A 258 -0.86 15.71 4.81
C PRO A 258 -1.32 14.88 6.02
N GLU A 259 -1.64 13.59 5.85
CA GLU A 259 -2.16 12.73 6.92
C GLU A 259 -1.06 12.12 7.79
N THR A 260 0.20 12.23 7.36
CA THR A 260 1.30 11.40 7.85
C THR A 260 2.15 12.04 8.94
N VAL A 261 2.78 11.20 9.76
CA VAL A 261 3.72 11.65 10.80
C VAL A 261 5.05 12.09 10.17
N SER A 262 5.46 11.54 9.02
CA SER A 262 6.66 12.02 8.32
C SER A 262 6.59 13.50 7.93
N THR A 263 5.40 14.00 7.64
CA THR A 263 5.14 15.41 7.30
C THR A 263 4.84 16.27 8.52
N ASP A 264 4.99 15.73 9.73
CA ASP A 264 5.10 16.54 10.93
C ASP A 264 6.51 17.15 10.98
N TYR A 265 6.60 18.45 11.25
CA TYR A 265 7.86 19.17 11.30
C TYR A 265 8.76 18.73 12.46
N ASP A 266 8.22 18.07 13.49
CA ASP A 266 9.02 17.51 14.60
C ASP A 266 9.75 16.19 14.21
N THR A 267 9.29 15.53 13.14
CA THR A 267 9.79 14.22 12.72
C THR A 267 11.15 14.26 12.02
N SER A 268 11.53 15.39 11.43
CA SER A 268 12.84 15.55 10.76
C SER A 268 13.46 16.90 11.10
N ASP A 269 14.77 17.02 10.88
CA ASP A 269 15.44 18.32 11.07
C ASP A 269 15.04 19.32 9.99
N LYS A 270 14.61 18.85 8.81
CA LYS A 270 14.07 19.67 7.72
C LYS A 270 12.98 18.93 6.97
N LEU A 271 11.83 19.57 6.79
CA LEU A 271 10.71 19.02 6.04
C LEU A 271 10.53 19.78 4.73
N TYR A 272 10.55 19.07 3.61
CA TYR A 272 10.15 19.56 2.30
C TYR A 272 8.80 18.95 1.93
N PHE A 273 7.75 19.76 1.98
CA PHE A 273 6.40 19.32 1.61
C PHE A 273 6.21 19.47 0.10
N GLU A 274 6.82 18.54 -0.63
CA GLU A 274 7.03 18.60 -2.07
C GLU A 274 6.54 17.33 -2.78
N PRO A 275 6.15 17.43 -4.07
CA PRO A 275 5.86 16.25 -4.88
C PRO A 275 7.06 15.31 -4.95
N LEU A 276 6.81 14.00 -4.96
CA LEU A 276 7.84 12.98 -5.12
C LEU A 276 8.09 12.67 -6.60
N THR A 277 8.53 13.69 -7.33
CA THR A 277 8.96 13.54 -8.74
C THR A 277 10.48 13.66 -8.85
N LEU A 278 11.05 13.15 -9.95
CA LEU A 278 12.47 13.31 -10.22
C LEU A 278 12.88 14.79 -10.26
N GLU A 279 12.05 15.64 -10.87
CA GLU A 279 12.28 17.08 -10.94
C GLU A 279 12.40 17.71 -9.54
N ASP A 280 11.37 17.50 -8.72
CA ASP A 280 11.21 18.15 -7.42
C ASP A 280 12.26 17.63 -6.42
N VAL A 281 12.56 16.32 -6.41
CA VAL A 281 13.60 15.73 -5.57
C VAL A 281 15.00 16.23 -5.96
N LEU A 282 15.33 16.28 -7.26
CA LEU A 282 16.62 16.80 -7.70
C LEU A 282 16.78 18.29 -7.41
N ASN A 283 15.70 19.07 -7.41
CA ASN A 283 15.74 20.48 -7.01
C ASN A 283 16.16 20.65 -5.55
N ILE A 284 15.72 19.75 -4.65
CA ILE A 284 16.11 19.75 -3.25
C ILE A 284 17.56 19.27 -3.11
N TYR A 285 17.89 18.15 -3.78
CA TYR A 285 19.23 17.56 -3.75
C TYR A 285 20.32 18.55 -4.18
N ASP A 286 20.11 19.27 -5.29
CA ASP A 286 21.06 20.26 -5.83
C ASP A 286 21.37 21.39 -4.84
N GLN A 287 20.45 21.68 -3.90
CA GLN A 287 20.61 22.76 -2.92
C GLN A 287 21.10 22.28 -1.56
N GLU A 288 20.65 21.10 -1.11
CA GLU A 288 21.00 20.51 0.19
C GLU A 288 22.32 19.72 0.19
N LEU A 289 22.64 19.07 -0.93
CA LEU A 289 23.79 18.20 -1.12
C LEU A 289 23.94 17.14 0.00
N PRO A 290 22.90 16.30 0.25
CA PRO A 290 22.98 15.25 1.24
C PRO A 290 24.05 14.21 0.89
N GLU A 291 24.68 13.62 1.90
CA GLU A 291 25.67 12.55 1.68
C GLU A 291 25.03 11.23 1.26
N GLY A 292 23.73 11.07 1.51
CA GLY A 292 22.98 9.86 1.21
C GLY A 292 21.49 10.12 1.07
N VAL A 293 20.84 9.36 0.18
CA VAL A 293 19.38 9.37 -0.03
C VAL A 293 18.83 7.95 0.16
N ILE A 294 17.79 7.83 1.01
CA ILE A 294 17.05 6.60 1.25
C ILE A 294 15.81 6.58 0.35
N VAL A 295 15.72 5.56 -0.50
CA VAL A 295 14.60 5.36 -1.46
C VAL A 295 13.79 4.10 -1.17
N GLN A 296 14.24 3.25 -0.25
CA GLN A 296 13.73 1.91 -0.01
C GLN A 296 12.59 1.87 1.02
N PHE A 297 12.27 3.00 1.67
CA PHE A 297 11.33 3.03 2.81
C PHE A 297 9.96 3.59 2.45
N GLY A 298 9.84 4.49 1.47
CA GLY A 298 8.58 5.10 1.04
C GLY A 298 7.75 4.26 0.05
N GLY A 299 8.07 2.98 -0.14
CA GLY A 299 7.38 2.09 -1.08
C GLY A 299 7.73 2.37 -2.55
N GLN A 300 6.79 2.10 -3.47
CA GLN A 300 7.03 2.16 -4.92
C GLN A 300 7.37 3.56 -5.47
N THR A 301 6.84 4.64 -4.89
CA THR A 301 7.06 5.99 -5.41
C THR A 301 8.55 6.35 -5.47
N PRO A 302 9.30 6.33 -4.35
CA PRO A 302 10.73 6.61 -4.40
C PRO A 302 11.55 5.53 -5.11
N LEU A 303 11.11 4.27 -5.11
CA LEU A 303 11.75 3.22 -5.91
C LEU A 303 11.73 3.54 -7.40
N ASN A 304 10.60 4.02 -7.93
CA ASN A 304 10.48 4.40 -9.33
C ASN A 304 11.39 5.59 -9.70
N LEU A 305 11.87 6.37 -8.73
CA LEU A 305 12.80 7.47 -8.94
C LEU A 305 14.27 7.02 -8.89
N ALA A 306 14.56 5.84 -8.33
CA ALA A 306 15.92 5.44 -7.97
C ALA A 306 16.88 5.43 -9.17
N GLU A 307 16.45 4.95 -10.33
CA GLU A 307 17.27 4.91 -11.54
C GLU A 307 17.59 6.33 -12.05
N GLY A 308 16.58 7.21 -12.12
CA GLY A 308 16.75 8.60 -12.52
C GLY A 308 17.62 9.41 -11.55
N LEU A 309 17.48 9.15 -10.25
CA LEU A 309 18.32 9.76 -9.22
C LEU A 309 19.77 9.30 -9.35
N LYS A 310 20.00 8.00 -9.56
CA LYS A 310 21.34 7.43 -9.77
C LYS A 310 21.99 8.00 -11.04
N ALA A 311 21.25 8.07 -12.14
CA ALA A 311 21.73 8.67 -13.39
C ALA A 311 22.11 10.15 -13.24
N ALA A 312 21.45 10.86 -12.31
CA ALA A 312 21.78 12.25 -11.95
C ALA A 312 22.94 12.37 -10.94
N GLY A 313 23.55 11.26 -10.50
CA GLY A 313 24.67 11.25 -9.57
C GLY A 313 24.28 11.39 -8.10
N VAL A 314 23.03 11.11 -7.74
CA VAL A 314 22.57 11.11 -6.34
C VAL A 314 23.12 9.89 -5.59
N PRO A 315 23.74 10.06 -4.40
CA PRO A 315 24.26 8.96 -3.60
C PRO A 315 23.12 8.20 -2.91
N ILE A 316 22.59 7.17 -3.57
CA ILE A 316 21.62 6.26 -2.95
C ILE A 316 22.34 5.35 -1.96
N ILE A 317 21.95 5.42 -0.68
CA ILE A 317 22.51 4.58 0.39
C ILE A 317 21.61 3.37 0.66
N GLY A 318 22.16 2.31 1.25
CA GLY A 318 21.48 1.02 1.40
C GLY A 318 21.56 0.15 0.15
N THR A 319 20.55 -0.70 -0.04
CA THR A 319 20.47 -1.61 -1.20
C THR A 319 20.42 -0.80 -2.50
N GLN A 320 21.28 -1.15 -3.45
CA GLN A 320 21.48 -0.39 -4.69
C GLN A 320 20.36 -0.65 -5.71
N PRO A 321 20.07 0.30 -6.64
CA PRO A 321 19.05 0.13 -7.67
C PRO A 321 19.21 -1.13 -8.52
N GLU A 322 20.43 -1.56 -8.82
CA GLU A 322 20.68 -2.79 -9.59
C GLU A 322 20.20 -4.05 -8.86
N SER A 323 20.34 -4.08 -7.54
CA SER A 323 19.83 -5.19 -6.73
C SER A 323 18.30 -5.21 -6.69
N ILE A 324 17.68 -4.03 -6.72
CA ILE A 324 16.23 -3.89 -6.80
C ILE A 324 15.74 -4.37 -8.17
N GLU A 325 16.40 -3.94 -9.25
CA GLU A 325 16.12 -4.38 -10.61
C GLU A 325 16.32 -5.89 -10.78
N MET A 326 17.39 -6.47 -10.24
CA MET A 326 17.62 -7.92 -10.26
C MET A 326 16.49 -8.71 -9.58
N ALA A 327 15.84 -8.13 -8.56
CA ALA A 327 14.73 -8.76 -7.87
C ALA A 327 13.37 -8.55 -8.58
N GLU A 328 13.18 -7.42 -9.27
CA GLU A 328 11.95 -7.09 -10.00
C GLU A 328 11.92 -7.67 -11.43
N ASP A 329 13.06 -7.74 -12.12
CA ASP A 329 13.18 -8.34 -13.45
C ASP A 329 13.15 -9.88 -13.37
N ARG A 330 12.21 -10.49 -14.08
CA ARG A 330 11.98 -11.94 -13.97
C ARG A 330 13.13 -12.79 -14.51
N LYS A 331 13.85 -12.34 -15.54
CA LYS A 331 14.96 -13.11 -16.12
C LYS A 331 16.16 -13.09 -15.17
N LEU A 332 16.47 -11.91 -14.62
CA LEU A 332 17.52 -11.75 -13.63
C LEU A 332 17.18 -12.51 -12.34
N PHE A 333 15.92 -12.41 -11.89
CA PHE A 333 15.43 -13.12 -10.71
C PHE A 333 15.49 -14.65 -10.89
N ALA A 334 15.01 -15.18 -12.01
CA ALA A 334 15.07 -16.62 -12.29
C ALA A 334 16.53 -17.13 -12.33
N ALA A 335 17.42 -16.41 -13.01
CA ALA A 335 18.84 -16.76 -13.08
C ALA A 335 19.50 -16.74 -11.69
N MET A 336 19.12 -15.79 -10.84
CA MET A 336 19.57 -15.73 -9.45
C MET A 336 19.09 -16.95 -8.66
N LEU A 337 17.81 -17.33 -8.75
CA LEU A 337 17.28 -18.50 -8.05
C LEU A 337 17.94 -19.79 -8.52
N ASP A 338 18.15 -19.95 -9.82
CA ASP A 338 18.85 -21.11 -10.41
C ASP A 338 20.29 -21.19 -9.89
N LYS A 339 21.01 -20.06 -9.84
CA LYS A 339 22.36 -19.97 -9.26
C LYS A 339 22.39 -20.40 -7.79
N LEU A 340 21.36 -20.04 -7.03
CA LEU A 340 21.24 -20.36 -5.60
C LEU A 340 20.67 -21.77 -5.35
N GLY A 341 20.23 -22.48 -6.39
CA GLY A 341 19.56 -23.78 -6.25
C GLY A 341 18.21 -23.70 -5.54
N LEU A 342 17.54 -22.54 -5.61
CA LEU A 342 16.24 -22.30 -4.97
C LEU A 342 15.09 -22.63 -5.93
N ARG A 343 14.01 -23.22 -5.41
CA ARG A 343 12.86 -23.58 -6.24
C ARG A 343 11.99 -22.35 -6.51
N GLN A 344 11.52 -22.25 -7.74
CA GLN A 344 10.45 -21.36 -8.16
C GLN A 344 9.38 -22.16 -8.91
N THR A 345 8.18 -21.60 -9.04
CA THR A 345 7.14 -22.19 -9.89
C THR A 345 7.55 -22.11 -11.36
N PRO A 346 7.22 -23.12 -12.19
CA PRO A 346 7.39 -23.00 -13.64
C PRO A 346 6.68 -21.75 -14.16
N SER A 347 7.38 -20.94 -14.95
CA SER A 347 6.88 -19.64 -15.43
C SER A 347 7.33 -19.34 -16.86
N GLY A 348 6.63 -18.42 -17.52
CA GLY A 348 7.05 -17.84 -18.79
C GLY A 348 6.57 -16.40 -18.95
N THR A 349 6.99 -15.77 -20.04
CA THR A 349 6.71 -14.37 -20.35
C THR A 349 6.09 -14.31 -21.74
N ALA A 350 4.97 -13.59 -21.88
CA ALA A 350 4.24 -13.47 -23.13
C ALA A 350 3.97 -12.01 -23.49
N VAL A 351 4.12 -11.68 -24.78
CA VAL A 351 3.69 -10.39 -25.35
C VAL A 351 2.45 -10.52 -26.22
N SER A 352 1.97 -11.74 -26.44
CA SER A 352 0.75 -12.03 -27.22
C SER A 352 -0.10 -13.10 -26.55
N ALA A 353 -1.40 -13.11 -26.87
CA ALA A 353 -2.34 -14.10 -26.34
C ALA A 353 -1.96 -15.54 -26.73
N ASP A 354 -1.46 -15.76 -27.95
CA ASP A 354 -1.06 -17.09 -28.41
C ASP A 354 0.20 -17.60 -27.70
N GLU A 355 1.17 -16.72 -27.45
CA GLU A 355 2.35 -17.05 -26.67
C GLU A 355 1.99 -17.40 -25.22
N ALA A 356 1.09 -16.62 -24.60
CA ALA A 356 0.60 -16.89 -23.25
C ALA A 356 -0.06 -18.27 -23.14
N VAL A 357 -0.93 -18.62 -24.11
CA VAL A 357 -1.59 -19.93 -24.18
C VAL A 357 -0.57 -21.05 -24.37
N SER A 358 0.42 -20.89 -25.25
CA SER A 358 1.48 -21.88 -25.44
C SER A 358 2.28 -22.13 -24.16
N ILE A 359 2.62 -21.06 -23.43
CA ILE A 359 3.29 -21.15 -22.12
C ILE A 359 2.39 -21.86 -21.11
N ALA A 360 1.12 -21.47 -20.99
CA ALA A 360 0.17 -22.05 -20.05
C ALA A 360 -0.06 -23.56 -20.30
N GLN A 361 -0.16 -23.98 -21.56
CA GLN A 361 -0.26 -25.40 -21.94
C GLN A 361 1.00 -26.19 -21.59
N LYS A 362 2.18 -25.56 -21.67
CA LYS A 362 3.46 -26.18 -21.28
C LYS A 362 3.61 -26.34 -19.77
N ILE A 363 3.23 -25.32 -18.99
CA ILE A 363 3.39 -25.33 -17.51
C ILE A 363 2.21 -25.98 -16.77
N GLY A 364 1.03 -25.99 -17.38
CA GLY A 364 -0.23 -26.54 -16.86
C GLY A 364 -1.09 -25.52 -16.10
N TYR A 365 -2.41 -25.67 -16.21
CA TYR A 365 -3.39 -24.87 -15.46
C TYR A 365 -3.65 -25.41 -14.04
N PRO A 366 -4.13 -24.56 -13.11
CA PRO A 366 -4.26 -23.10 -13.23
C PRO A 366 -2.95 -22.34 -13.30
N VAL A 367 -2.99 -21.16 -13.93
CA VAL A 367 -1.86 -20.22 -14.04
C VAL A 367 -2.24 -18.86 -13.46
N LEU A 368 -1.31 -18.21 -12.78
CA LEU A 368 -1.43 -16.82 -12.36
C LEU A 368 -0.83 -15.93 -13.45
N VAL A 369 -1.61 -14.99 -13.95
CA VAL A 369 -1.15 -14.00 -14.93
C VAL A 369 -0.99 -12.64 -14.29
N ARG A 370 0.11 -11.95 -14.61
CA ARG A 370 0.41 -10.63 -14.04
C ARG A 370 1.18 -9.71 -14.99
N PRO A 371 0.91 -8.39 -15.01
CA PRO A 371 1.77 -7.44 -15.70
C PRO A 371 3.11 -7.26 -14.97
N SER A 372 4.15 -6.91 -15.72
CA SER A 372 5.48 -6.60 -15.13
C SER A 372 5.51 -5.23 -14.43
N PHE A 373 6.33 -5.10 -13.37
CA PHE A 373 6.57 -3.87 -12.59
C PHE A 373 5.29 -3.24 -11.97
N VAL A 374 4.56 -4.04 -11.19
CA VAL A 374 3.36 -3.59 -10.46
C VAL A 374 3.43 -4.02 -8.99
N LEU A 375 2.89 -3.18 -8.10
CA LEU A 375 2.74 -3.48 -6.67
C LEU A 375 1.28 -3.84 -6.34
N GLY A 376 1.09 -4.67 -5.31
CA GLY A 376 -0.24 -4.90 -4.74
C GLY A 376 -1.14 -5.78 -5.61
N GLY A 377 -0.52 -6.65 -6.44
CA GLY A 377 -1.26 -7.55 -7.30
C GLY A 377 -2.04 -6.88 -8.43
N ARG A 378 -1.66 -5.68 -8.86
CA ARG A 378 -2.46 -4.90 -9.83
C ARG A 378 -2.68 -5.67 -11.13
N ALA A 379 -3.95 -5.85 -11.49
CA ALA A 379 -4.38 -6.61 -12.67
C ALA A 379 -3.81 -8.04 -12.73
N MET A 380 -3.53 -8.65 -11.57
CA MET A 380 -3.22 -10.07 -11.49
C MET A 380 -4.51 -10.89 -11.55
N GLU A 381 -4.49 -12.01 -12.28
CA GLU A 381 -5.66 -12.88 -12.41
C GLU A 381 -5.26 -14.35 -12.34
N LEU A 382 -6.10 -15.16 -11.69
CA LEU A 382 -5.97 -16.61 -11.69
C LEU A 382 -6.81 -17.20 -12.82
N VAL A 383 -6.16 -17.93 -13.72
CA VAL A 383 -6.73 -18.41 -14.97
C VAL A 383 -6.69 -19.94 -15.03
N TYR A 384 -7.79 -20.56 -15.45
CA TYR A 384 -7.98 -22.01 -15.41
C TYR A 384 -8.06 -22.68 -16.80
N ASN A 385 -8.19 -21.91 -17.86
CA ASN A 385 -8.35 -22.41 -19.23
C ASN A 385 -7.90 -21.37 -20.28
N ASP A 386 -7.77 -21.82 -21.53
CA ASP A 386 -7.29 -21.03 -22.66
C ASP A 386 -8.20 -19.84 -23.01
N GLU A 387 -9.53 -19.99 -22.88
CA GLU A 387 -10.50 -18.94 -23.21
C GLU A 387 -10.35 -17.75 -22.26
N ASP A 388 -10.25 -18.03 -20.97
CA ASP A 388 -10.03 -17.03 -19.93
C ASP A 388 -8.68 -16.31 -20.11
N LEU A 389 -7.64 -17.05 -20.49
CA LEU A 389 -6.30 -16.49 -20.73
C LEU A 389 -6.28 -15.51 -21.90
N ARG A 390 -6.92 -15.88 -23.01
CA ARG A 390 -7.01 -15.01 -24.20
C ARG A 390 -7.74 -13.72 -23.90
N ARG A 391 -8.84 -13.80 -23.16
CA ARG A 391 -9.62 -12.63 -22.73
C ARG A 391 -8.81 -11.72 -21.80
N TYR A 392 -8.06 -12.30 -20.85
CA TYR A 392 -7.16 -11.51 -20.01
C TYR A 392 -6.13 -10.76 -20.85
N MET A 393 -5.46 -11.46 -21.78
CA MET A 393 -4.41 -10.87 -22.60
C MET A 393 -4.91 -9.72 -23.48
N GLN A 394 -6.12 -9.82 -24.04
CA GLN A 394 -6.75 -8.72 -24.80
C GLN A 394 -6.88 -7.45 -23.95
N ASN A 395 -7.38 -7.58 -22.72
CA ASN A 395 -7.55 -6.45 -21.81
C ASN A 395 -6.21 -5.93 -21.26
N ALA A 396 -5.27 -6.82 -20.96
CA ALA A 396 -3.98 -6.47 -20.37
C ALA A 396 -3.08 -5.70 -21.34
N ILE A 397 -3.08 -6.09 -22.62
CA ILE A 397 -2.30 -5.41 -23.67
C ILE A 397 -2.81 -3.97 -23.89
N GLU A 398 -4.12 -3.72 -23.79
CA GLU A 398 -4.67 -2.35 -23.85
C GLU A 398 -4.19 -1.47 -22.68
N VAL A 399 -3.95 -2.07 -21.51
CA VAL A 399 -3.54 -1.35 -20.29
C VAL A 399 -2.03 -1.13 -20.22
N SER A 400 -1.21 -1.99 -20.82
CA SER A 400 0.25 -1.88 -20.84
C SER A 400 0.86 -2.47 -22.12
N PRO A 401 0.73 -1.77 -23.27
CA PRO A 401 1.12 -2.31 -24.57
C PRO A 401 2.61 -2.64 -24.69
N ASP A 402 3.48 -1.93 -23.96
CA ASP A 402 4.93 -2.09 -24.03
C ASP A 402 5.50 -3.08 -23.00
N ARG A 403 4.65 -3.74 -22.20
CA ARG A 403 5.09 -4.61 -21.10
C ARG A 403 4.63 -6.03 -21.29
N PRO A 404 5.53 -7.01 -21.13
CA PRO A 404 5.13 -8.40 -21.19
C PRO A 404 4.30 -8.81 -19.97
N VAL A 405 3.42 -9.78 -20.18
CA VAL A 405 2.64 -10.47 -19.16
C VAL A 405 3.40 -11.72 -18.71
N LEU A 406 3.51 -11.92 -17.40
CA LEU A 406 4.05 -13.13 -16.81
C LEU A 406 2.94 -14.16 -16.63
N VAL A 407 3.26 -15.41 -16.93
CA VAL A 407 2.38 -16.58 -16.76
C VAL A 407 3.08 -17.56 -15.84
N ASP A 408 2.65 -17.63 -14.59
CA ASP A 408 3.25 -18.44 -13.52
C ASP A 408 2.34 -19.64 -13.20
N ARG A 409 2.91 -20.84 -13.00
CA ARG A 409 2.13 -22.00 -12.52
C ARG A 409 1.61 -21.69 -11.11
N PHE A 410 0.30 -21.76 -10.94
CA PHE A 410 -0.31 -21.52 -9.63
C PHE A 410 -0.22 -22.77 -8.74
N LEU A 411 0.24 -22.59 -7.50
CA LEU A 411 0.31 -23.67 -6.51
C LEU A 411 -0.97 -23.69 -5.67
N GLU A 412 -1.92 -24.52 -6.10
CA GLU A 412 -3.14 -24.74 -5.32
C GLU A 412 -2.83 -25.37 -3.96
N ASP A 413 -3.58 -24.94 -2.95
CA ASP A 413 -3.51 -25.38 -1.54
C ASP A 413 -2.13 -25.22 -0.88
N ALA A 414 -1.30 -24.29 -1.38
CA ALA A 414 -0.04 -23.94 -0.76
C ALA A 414 -0.23 -22.92 0.37
N ILE A 415 0.60 -23.02 1.41
CA ILE A 415 0.70 -22.04 2.50
C ILE A 415 1.58 -20.90 2.02
N GLU A 416 1.08 -19.67 2.08
CA GLU A 416 1.91 -18.50 1.79
C GLU A 416 2.65 -18.04 3.05
N VAL A 417 3.91 -17.64 2.88
CA VAL A 417 4.79 -17.23 3.97
C VAL A 417 5.51 -15.95 3.59
N ASP A 418 5.42 -14.94 4.44
CA ASP A 418 6.24 -13.72 4.34
C ASP A 418 7.42 -13.80 5.30
N VAL A 419 8.57 -13.29 4.89
CA VAL A 419 9.76 -13.20 5.74
C VAL A 419 10.36 -11.81 5.61
N ASP A 420 10.41 -11.09 6.72
CA ASP A 420 11.16 -9.84 6.80
C ASP A 420 12.53 -10.10 7.41
N CYS A 421 13.58 -9.52 6.83
CA CYS A 421 14.94 -9.62 7.33
C CYS A 421 15.73 -8.31 7.17
N ILE A 422 16.80 -8.18 7.94
CA ILE A 422 17.79 -7.10 7.81
C ILE A 422 19.13 -7.71 7.44
N ALA A 423 19.83 -7.10 6.49
CA ALA A 423 21.20 -7.46 6.13
C ALA A 423 22.12 -6.23 6.11
N ASP A 424 23.39 -6.40 6.52
CA ASP A 424 24.41 -5.34 6.52
C ASP A 424 25.56 -5.58 5.51
N GLY A 425 25.39 -6.59 4.66
CA GLY A 425 26.38 -7.09 3.71
C GLY A 425 27.36 -8.14 4.28
N GLU A 426 27.37 -8.38 5.59
CA GLU A 426 28.15 -9.44 6.24
C GLU A 426 27.24 -10.54 6.78
N ILE A 427 26.24 -10.14 7.58
CA ILE A 427 25.25 -11.05 8.13
C ILE A 427 23.83 -10.60 7.76
N SER A 428 22.92 -11.57 7.74
CA SER A 428 21.49 -11.37 7.52
C SER A 428 20.73 -12.01 8.67
N VAL A 429 19.85 -11.24 9.30
CA VAL A 429 19.08 -11.66 10.48
C VAL A 429 17.60 -11.60 10.13
N ILE A 430 16.90 -12.71 10.36
CA ILE A 430 15.46 -12.81 10.19
C ILE A 430 14.79 -11.97 11.28
N GLY A 431 13.89 -11.08 10.86
CA GLY A 431 13.01 -10.33 11.74
C GLY A 431 11.89 -11.24 12.24
N ALA A 432 11.11 -11.81 11.31
CA ALA A 432 10.15 -12.87 11.57
C ALA A 432 9.79 -13.63 10.30
N ILE A 433 9.37 -14.89 10.48
CA ILE A 433 8.67 -15.70 9.49
C ILE A 433 7.17 -15.67 9.83
N MET A 434 6.34 -15.24 8.87
CA MET A 434 4.90 -15.02 9.02
C MET A 434 4.14 -16.04 8.19
N GLU A 435 3.37 -16.90 8.84
CA GLU A 435 2.51 -17.87 8.16
C GLU A 435 1.14 -17.27 7.87
N HIS A 436 0.69 -17.30 6.61
CA HIS A 436 -0.64 -16.82 6.26
C HIS A 436 -1.73 -17.82 6.68
N ILE A 437 -2.88 -17.28 7.10
CA ILE A 437 -4.10 -18.06 7.32
C ILE A 437 -4.67 -18.45 5.97
N GLU A 438 -4.88 -17.49 5.07
CA GLU A 438 -5.27 -17.75 3.70
C GLU A 438 -4.20 -18.54 2.94
N GLN A 439 -4.64 -19.27 1.92
CA GLN A 439 -3.76 -19.99 1.01
C GLN A 439 -3.14 -19.04 -0.03
N ALA A 440 -2.02 -19.46 -0.61
CA ALA A 440 -1.40 -18.78 -1.73
C ALA A 440 -2.43 -18.52 -2.84
N GLY A 441 -2.41 -17.31 -3.41
CA GLY A 441 -3.40 -16.82 -4.39
C GLY A 441 -4.41 -15.84 -3.83
N ILE A 442 -4.46 -15.68 -2.51
CA ILE A 442 -4.96 -14.46 -1.89
C ILE A 442 -3.75 -13.60 -1.55
N HIS A 443 -3.77 -12.36 -2.03
CA HIS A 443 -2.63 -11.46 -1.91
C HIS A 443 -2.23 -11.24 -0.44
N SER A 444 -0.93 -11.33 -0.10
CA SER A 444 -0.37 -11.12 1.25
C SER A 444 -0.93 -9.94 2.05
N GLY A 445 -1.16 -8.82 1.37
CA GLY A 445 -1.80 -7.63 1.95
C GLY A 445 -3.23 -7.85 2.47
N ASP A 446 -4.01 -8.72 1.84
CA ASP A 446 -5.39 -9.06 2.21
C ASP A 446 -5.48 -10.30 3.11
N SER A 447 -4.42 -11.10 3.19
CA SER A 447 -4.36 -12.26 4.08
C SER A 447 -4.16 -11.86 5.54
N ALA A 448 -4.75 -12.63 6.44
CA ALA A 448 -4.33 -12.68 7.83
C ALA A 448 -3.02 -13.47 7.93
N CYS A 449 -2.15 -13.09 8.86
CA CYS A 449 -0.90 -13.82 9.07
C CYS A 449 -0.50 -13.87 10.56
N VAL A 450 0.33 -14.86 10.89
CA VAL A 450 0.65 -15.24 12.28
C VAL A 450 2.15 -15.24 12.52
N ILE A 451 2.56 -14.65 13.65
CA ILE A 451 3.90 -14.77 14.23
C ILE A 451 3.77 -15.34 15.66
N PRO A 452 4.51 -16.40 16.04
CA PRO A 452 5.29 -17.27 15.17
C PRO A 452 4.39 -18.15 14.28
N THR A 453 4.97 -18.81 13.28
CA THR A 453 4.29 -19.82 12.47
C THR A 453 3.70 -20.93 13.34
N PHE A 454 2.59 -21.54 12.93
CA PHE A 454 1.83 -22.47 13.78
C PHE A 454 1.65 -23.87 13.18
N SER A 455 1.87 -24.05 11.86
CA SER A 455 1.70 -25.35 11.21
C SER A 455 2.92 -25.85 10.41
N LEU A 456 3.90 -24.99 10.14
CA LEU A 456 5.10 -25.35 9.37
C LEU A 456 6.10 -26.18 10.20
N SER A 457 6.76 -27.14 9.54
CA SER A 457 7.80 -27.98 10.15
C SER A 457 9.11 -27.18 10.38
N ASP A 458 9.91 -27.58 11.38
CA ASP A 458 11.23 -26.97 11.62
C ASP A 458 12.16 -27.08 10.41
N ALA A 459 12.03 -28.14 9.61
CA ALA A 459 12.80 -28.34 8.39
C ALA A 459 12.44 -27.28 7.33
N VAL A 460 11.15 -27.03 7.11
CA VAL A 460 10.65 -25.96 6.22
C VAL A 460 11.11 -24.59 6.71
N LEU A 461 10.99 -24.30 8.00
CA LEU A 461 11.43 -23.02 8.57
C LEU A 461 12.93 -22.79 8.38
N GLN A 462 13.74 -23.83 8.56
CA GLN A 462 15.18 -23.77 8.33
C GLN A 462 15.52 -23.56 6.84
N GLU A 463 14.79 -24.19 5.92
CA GLU A 463 14.93 -23.99 4.47
C GLU A 463 14.58 -22.55 4.08
N ILE A 464 13.45 -22.03 4.57
CA ILE A 464 13.02 -20.64 4.37
C ILE A 464 14.07 -19.64 4.87
N ALA A 465 14.56 -19.83 6.10
CA ALA A 465 15.58 -18.96 6.68
C ALA A 465 16.90 -19.00 5.89
N THR A 466 17.31 -20.20 5.43
CA THR A 466 18.53 -20.39 4.64
C THR A 466 18.40 -19.73 3.26
N ALA A 467 17.28 -19.95 2.57
CA ALA A 467 16.99 -19.35 1.28
C ALA A 467 16.95 -17.82 1.37
N THR A 468 16.29 -17.28 2.40
CA THR A 468 16.21 -15.83 2.65
C THR A 468 17.60 -15.22 2.81
N LYS A 469 18.46 -15.81 3.65
CA LYS A 469 19.83 -15.33 3.85
C LYS A 469 20.69 -15.46 2.59
N ALA A 470 20.49 -16.52 1.80
CA ALA A 470 21.20 -16.71 0.54
C ALA A 470 20.83 -15.62 -0.48
N MET A 471 19.54 -15.32 -0.64
CA MET A 471 19.07 -14.23 -1.50
C MET A 471 19.54 -12.85 -1.02
N ALA A 472 19.52 -12.60 0.29
CA ALA A 472 20.02 -11.35 0.86
C ALA A 472 21.48 -11.08 0.47
N ARG A 473 22.32 -12.13 0.53
CA ARG A 473 23.74 -12.07 0.17
C ARG A 473 23.92 -11.86 -1.34
N GLU A 474 23.20 -12.60 -2.17
CA GLU A 474 23.31 -12.51 -3.62
C GLU A 474 22.86 -11.14 -4.15
N LEU A 475 21.78 -10.59 -3.58
CA LEU A 475 21.30 -9.25 -3.88
C LEU A 475 22.11 -8.13 -3.20
N ASN A 476 23.16 -8.46 -2.43
CA ASN A 476 23.97 -7.48 -1.68
C ASN A 476 23.12 -6.52 -0.83
N VAL A 477 22.09 -7.04 -0.17
CA VAL A 477 21.14 -6.25 0.60
C VAL A 477 21.85 -5.48 1.71
N ARG A 478 21.54 -4.20 1.83
CA ARG A 478 21.96 -3.32 2.93
C ARG A 478 20.74 -2.57 3.45
N GLY A 479 20.19 -3.03 4.56
CA GLY A 479 18.91 -2.57 5.11
C GLY A 479 17.88 -3.70 5.13
N LEU A 480 16.62 -3.35 4.86
CA LEU A 480 15.49 -4.29 4.87
C LEU A 480 15.38 -5.08 3.56
N MET A 481 14.92 -6.32 3.68
CA MET A 481 14.42 -7.13 2.58
C MET A 481 13.24 -7.97 3.07
N ASN A 482 12.25 -8.13 2.20
CA ASN A 482 11.13 -9.04 2.35
C ASN A 482 11.21 -10.16 1.31
N VAL A 483 10.80 -11.37 1.67
CA VAL A 483 10.71 -12.51 0.77
C VAL A 483 9.36 -13.19 0.96
N GLN A 484 8.71 -13.55 -0.14
CA GLN A 484 7.48 -14.34 -0.13
C GLN A 484 7.74 -15.73 -0.65
N PHE A 485 7.21 -16.73 0.06
CA PHE A 485 7.29 -18.13 -0.30
C PHE A 485 5.89 -18.75 -0.37
N ALA A 486 5.77 -19.81 -1.17
CA ALA A 486 4.69 -20.76 -1.10
C ALA A 486 5.24 -22.12 -0.64
N VAL A 487 4.59 -22.74 0.34
CA VAL A 487 4.96 -24.04 0.89
C VAL A 487 3.89 -25.07 0.55
N LYS A 488 4.28 -26.15 -0.14
CA LYS A 488 3.40 -27.26 -0.48
C LYS A 488 3.99 -28.58 0.02
N GLY A 489 3.41 -29.12 1.08
CA GLY A 489 4.03 -30.20 1.85
C GLY A 489 5.33 -29.70 2.50
N GLU A 490 6.44 -30.38 2.25
CA GLU A 490 7.77 -29.96 2.71
C GLU A 490 8.55 -29.15 1.65
N ASN A 491 7.95 -28.86 0.48
CA ASN A 491 8.63 -28.13 -0.59
C ASN A 491 8.40 -26.62 -0.45
N VAL A 492 9.49 -25.86 -0.41
CA VAL A 492 9.50 -24.40 -0.37
C VAL A 492 9.74 -23.85 -1.78
N TYR A 493 8.88 -22.93 -2.23
CA TYR A 493 8.97 -22.23 -3.51
C TYR A 493 9.05 -20.72 -3.28
N VAL A 494 10.03 -20.05 -3.89
CA VAL A 494 10.15 -18.59 -3.86
C VAL A 494 9.14 -17.97 -4.83
N LEU A 495 8.32 -17.03 -4.34
CA LEU A 495 7.37 -16.27 -5.15
C LEU A 495 8.00 -14.97 -5.65
N GLU A 496 8.49 -14.14 -4.72
CA GLU A 496 9.14 -12.87 -4.99
C GLU A 496 10.08 -12.45 -3.85
N VAL A 497 11.01 -11.54 -4.17
CA VAL A 497 11.88 -10.88 -3.21
C VAL A 497 11.75 -9.38 -3.40
N ASN A 498 11.60 -8.65 -2.29
CA ASN A 498 11.48 -7.21 -2.24
C ASN A 498 12.66 -6.65 -1.43
N PRO A 499 13.78 -6.23 -2.05
CA PRO A 499 14.97 -5.73 -1.34
C PRO A 499 14.79 -4.29 -0.81
N ARG A 500 13.68 -4.07 -0.10
CA ARG A 500 13.21 -2.81 0.48
C ARG A 500 12.36 -3.08 1.71
N ALA A 501 11.85 -2.01 2.35
CA ALA A 501 10.83 -2.17 3.38
C ALA A 501 9.54 -2.77 2.78
N SER A 502 8.92 -3.69 3.53
CA SER A 502 7.60 -4.23 3.26
C SER A 502 6.57 -3.59 4.20
N ARG A 503 5.28 -3.80 3.89
CA ARG A 503 4.20 -3.35 4.75
C ARG A 503 4.14 -4.10 6.09
N THR A 504 4.75 -5.28 6.20
CA THR A 504 4.75 -6.09 7.42
C THR A 504 5.78 -5.65 8.46
N VAL A 505 6.74 -4.79 8.09
CA VAL A 505 7.79 -4.31 9.01
C VAL A 505 7.26 -3.72 10.33
N PRO A 506 6.21 -2.87 10.34
CA PRO A 506 5.63 -2.37 11.59
C PRO A 506 5.02 -3.50 12.43
N PHE A 507 4.25 -4.41 11.81
CA PHE A 507 3.66 -5.57 12.48
C PHE A 507 4.74 -6.46 13.11
N VAL A 508 5.78 -6.83 12.34
CA VAL A 508 6.92 -7.61 12.84
C VAL A 508 7.60 -6.89 13.99
N SER A 509 7.89 -5.59 13.83
CA SER A 509 8.56 -4.79 14.87
C SER A 509 7.76 -4.75 16.17
N LYS A 510 6.42 -4.69 16.09
CA LYS A 510 5.53 -4.73 17.26
C LYS A 510 5.38 -6.13 17.85
N ALA A 511 5.42 -7.19 17.05
CA ALA A 511 5.36 -8.57 17.53
C ALA A 511 6.63 -8.93 18.33
N ILE A 512 7.81 -8.63 17.79
CA ILE A 512 9.08 -9.04 18.40
C ILE A 512 9.67 -8.00 19.36
N GLY A 513 9.15 -6.78 19.37
CA GLY A 513 9.64 -5.68 20.22
C GLY A 513 10.94 -5.03 19.76
N VAL A 514 11.33 -5.22 18.49
CA VAL A 514 12.55 -4.64 17.91
C VAL A 514 12.19 -3.69 16.76
N PRO A 515 12.68 -2.44 16.77
CA PRO A 515 12.35 -1.46 15.73
C PRO A 515 13.18 -1.70 14.45
N LEU A 516 12.74 -2.63 13.60
CA LEU A 516 13.50 -3.09 12.43
C LEU A 516 13.87 -1.93 11.48
N ALA A 517 12.95 -1.00 11.22
CA ALA A 517 13.22 0.18 10.39
C ALA A 517 14.33 1.09 10.96
N LYS A 518 14.43 1.24 12.29
CA LYS A 518 15.53 2.00 12.91
C LYS A 518 16.87 1.30 12.70
N LEU A 519 16.91 -0.01 12.91
CA LEU A 519 18.14 -0.79 12.74
C LEU A 519 18.61 -0.76 11.29
N ALA A 520 17.68 -0.97 10.35
CA ALA A 520 17.98 -0.92 8.93
C ALA A 520 18.46 0.48 8.48
N ALA A 521 17.87 1.57 8.99
CA ALA A 521 18.37 2.92 8.70
C ALA A 521 19.82 3.13 9.16
N LYS A 522 20.17 2.65 10.37
CA LYS A 522 21.56 2.67 10.86
C LYS A 522 22.47 1.84 9.97
N VAL A 523 22.03 0.66 9.54
CA VAL A 523 22.77 -0.21 8.61
C VAL A 523 23.03 0.45 7.26
N MET A 524 22.04 1.16 6.70
CA MET A 524 22.20 1.89 5.43
C MET A 524 23.27 2.99 5.50
N THR A 525 23.59 3.50 6.70
CA THR A 525 24.71 4.43 6.95
C THR A 525 26.04 3.77 7.30
N GLY A 526 26.11 2.43 7.23
CA GLY A 526 27.34 1.66 7.42
C GLY A 526 27.49 0.95 8.77
N LYS A 527 26.52 1.06 9.70
CA LYS A 527 26.54 0.29 10.95
C LYS A 527 26.38 -1.21 10.69
N LYS A 528 27.09 -2.03 11.46
CA LYS A 528 26.93 -3.49 11.42
C LYS A 528 25.86 -3.97 12.38
N LEU A 529 25.15 -5.02 12.02
CA LEU A 529 24.16 -5.68 12.87
C LEU A 529 24.78 -6.20 14.18
N ALA A 530 26.05 -6.63 14.13
CA ALA A 530 26.83 -6.98 15.31
C ALA A 530 27.02 -5.78 16.28
N GLU A 531 27.31 -4.58 15.76
CA GLU A 531 27.41 -3.35 16.58
C GLU A 531 26.05 -2.95 17.18
N LEU A 532 24.97 -3.21 16.45
CA LEU A 532 23.61 -2.88 16.86
C LEU A 532 22.99 -3.92 17.82
N GLY A 533 23.68 -5.04 18.07
CA GLY A 533 23.22 -6.09 18.97
C GLY A 533 22.07 -6.94 18.43
N PHE A 534 21.76 -6.85 17.13
CA PHE A 534 20.71 -7.65 16.48
C PHE A 534 21.35 -8.70 15.57
N THR A 535 21.79 -9.81 16.16
CA THR A 535 22.56 -10.87 15.48
C THR A 535 21.81 -12.19 15.35
N LYS A 536 20.62 -12.29 15.96
CA LYS A 536 19.79 -13.49 15.96
C LYS A 536 18.32 -13.13 15.88
N GLU A 537 17.54 -14.03 15.29
CA GLU A 537 16.09 -13.95 15.26
C GLU A 537 15.50 -14.01 16.69
N ILE A 538 14.41 -13.29 16.90
CA ILE A 538 13.66 -13.28 18.15
C ILE A 538 12.31 -13.94 17.91
N ILE A 539 12.10 -15.11 18.49
CA ILE A 539 10.82 -15.82 18.44
C ILE A 539 10.00 -15.45 19.69
N PRO A 540 8.89 -14.71 19.57
CA PRO A 540 8.07 -14.33 20.71
C PRO A 540 7.40 -15.55 21.36
N LYS A 541 7.17 -15.49 22.68
CA LYS A 541 6.44 -16.54 23.44
C LYS A 541 4.91 -16.43 23.33
N HIS A 542 4.43 -15.50 22.52
CA HIS A 542 3.03 -15.21 22.32
C HIS A 542 2.75 -15.21 20.81
N PHE A 543 1.48 -15.40 20.44
CA PHE A 543 1.03 -15.25 19.07
C PHE A 543 0.60 -13.81 18.80
N SER A 544 1.01 -13.31 17.65
CA SER A 544 0.59 -12.05 17.06
C SER A 544 -0.07 -12.37 15.73
N VAL A 545 -1.33 -11.97 15.57
CA VAL A 545 -2.12 -12.19 14.36
C VAL A 545 -2.44 -10.84 13.74
N LYS A 546 -1.97 -10.63 12.50
CA LYS A 546 -2.40 -9.51 11.67
C LYS A 546 -3.66 -9.91 10.90
N GLU A 547 -4.63 -9.02 10.82
CA GLU A 547 -5.83 -9.16 9.98
C GLU A 547 -6.03 -7.89 9.14
N ALA A 548 -6.52 -8.05 7.91
CA ALA A 548 -6.79 -6.99 6.97
C ALA A 548 -8.16 -6.34 7.19
N VAL A 549 -8.24 -5.02 6.96
CA VAL A 549 -9.48 -4.24 7.01
C VAL A 549 -9.88 -3.80 5.61
N PHE A 550 -11.10 -4.11 5.22
CA PHE A 550 -11.58 -3.91 3.85
C PHE A 550 -12.58 -2.75 3.71
N PRO A 551 -12.54 -2.01 2.59
CA PRO A 551 -13.44 -0.89 2.34
C PRO A 551 -14.81 -1.32 1.78
N PHE A 552 -15.16 -2.61 1.79
CA PHE A 552 -16.33 -3.14 1.08
C PHE A 552 -17.66 -2.46 1.42
N LEU A 553 -17.83 -1.98 2.67
CA LEU A 553 -19.04 -1.24 3.07
C LEU A 553 -19.23 0.08 2.31
N ARG A 554 -18.15 0.65 1.75
CA ARG A 554 -18.16 1.86 0.91
C ARG A 554 -18.52 1.56 -0.55
N TYR A 555 -18.47 0.29 -0.95
CA TYR A 555 -18.73 -0.16 -2.31
C TYR A 555 -19.87 -1.20 -2.30
N GLN A 556 -21.08 -0.78 -1.95
CA GLN A 556 -22.22 -1.70 -1.87
C GLN A 556 -22.54 -2.31 -3.25
N GLY A 557 -22.87 -3.60 -3.27
CA GLY A 557 -23.31 -4.30 -4.48
C GLY A 557 -22.17 -4.91 -5.30
N ILE A 558 -20.91 -4.69 -4.95
CA ILE A 558 -19.78 -5.38 -5.57
C ILE A 558 -19.48 -6.69 -4.85
N ASP A 559 -18.75 -7.57 -5.52
CA ASP A 559 -18.25 -8.75 -4.84
C ASP A 559 -17.09 -8.45 -3.89
N ILE A 560 -17.13 -9.07 -2.71
CA ILE A 560 -16.13 -8.96 -1.64
C ILE A 560 -15.14 -10.14 -1.62
N ALA A 561 -15.14 -10.96 -2.68
CA ALA A 561 -14.20 -12.07 -2.79
C ALA A 561 -12.75 -11.58 -2.82
N LEU A 562 -11.92 -12.33 -2.10
CA LEU A 562 -10.47 -12.16 -2.06
C LEU A 562 -9.83 -12.83 -3.27
N GLY A 563 -8.64 -12.38 -3.65
CA GLY A 563 -7.92 -12.92 -4.78
C GLY A 563 -6.49 -12.38 -4.86
N PRO A 564 -5.82 -12.52 -6.01
CA PRO A 564 -4.41 -12.17 -6.16
C PRO A 564 -4.16 -10.65 -6.20
N GLU A 565 -5.21 -9.84 -6.33
CA GLU A 565 -5.12 -8.39 -6.23
C GLU A 565 -5.55 -7.88 -4.85
N MET A 566 -4.68 -7.09 -4.20
CA MET A 566 -4.93 -6.49 -2.89
C MET A 566 -6.06 -5.45 -2.95
N LYS A 567 -6.97 -5.49 -1.97
CA LYS A 567 -8.13 -4.58 -1.82
C LYS A 567 -8.25 -3.95 -0.44
N SER A 568 -7.54 -4.44 0.56
CA SER A 568 -7.56 -3.91 1.93
C SER A 568 -6.98 -2.50 2.03
N THR A 569 -7.47 -1.74 3.00
CA THR A 569 -7.09 -0.34 3.24
C THR A 569 -6.31 -0.13 4.54
N GLY A 570 -6.20 -1.18 5.36
CA GLY A 570 -5.48 -1.15 6.62
C GLY A 570 -5.44 -2.52 7.27
N GLU A 571 -4.92 -2.56 8.50
CA GLU A 571 -4.72 -3.80 9.24
C GLU A 571 -4.89 -3.59 10.75
N VAL A 572 -5.12 -4.69 11.46
CA VAL A 572 -5.21 -4.76 12.92
C VAL A 572 -4.36 -5.91 13.44
N MET A 573 -3.98 -5.84 14.71
CA MET A 573 -3.13 -6.83 15.37
C MET A 573 -3.81 -7.38 16.62
N GLY A 574 -4.04 -8.69 16.68
CA GLY A 574 -4.46 -9.42 17.87
C GLY A 574 -3.27 -10.12 18.52
N ILE A 575 -3.10 -9.97 19.83
CA ILE A 575 -2.00 -10.59 20.59
C ILE A 575 -2.53 -11.38 21.77
N ASP A 576 -2.11 -12.63 21.88
CA ASP A 576 -2.38 -13.49 23.04
C ASP A 576 -1.35 -14.64 23.13
N ALA A 577 -1.25 -15.29 24.28
CA ALA A 577 -0.47 -16.53 24.41
C ALA A 577 -1.18 -17.72 23.73
N ASP A 578 -2.51 -17.66 23.61
CA ASP A 578 -3.31 -18.63 22.86
C ASP A 578 -3.58 -18.12 21.42
N LEU A 579 -3.24 -18.94 20.41
CA LEU A 579 -3.43 -18.58 19.00
C LEU A 579 -4.89 -18.27 18.67
N GLY A 580 -5.84 -19.04 19.22
CA GLY A 580 -7.26 -18.84 18.96
C GLY A 580 -7.75 -17.49 19.50
N LEU A 581 -7.33 -17.10 20.71
CA LEU A 581 -7.64 -15.79 21.28
C LEU A 581 -6.94 -14.65 20.52
N ALA A 582 -5.70 -14.84 20.07
CA ALA A 582 -5.00 -13.85 19.24
C ALA A 582 -5.76 -13.60 17.92
N TYR A 583 -6.19 -14.67 17.24
CA TYR A 583 -7.04 -14.58 16.04
C TYR A 583 -8.40 -13.96 16.34
N ALA A 584 -9.08 -14.39 17.42
CA ALA A 584 -10.36 -13.81 17.80
C ALA A 584 -10.27 -12.30 18.07
N LYS A 585 -9.18 -11.83 18.69
CA LYS A 585 -8.91 -10.40 18.91
C LYS A 585 -8.72 -9.65 17.60
N SER A 586 -8.04 -10.24 16.60
CA SER A 586 -7.90 -9.60 15.29
C SER A 586 -9.25 -9.46 14.59
N GLN A 587 -10.09 -10.51 14.61
CA GLN A 587 -11.47 -10.45 14.07
C GLN A 587 -12.37 -9.44 14.80
N MET A 588 -12.17 -9.24 16.11
CA MET A 588 -12.90 -8.22 16.87
C MET A 588 -12.51 -6.80 16.46
N ALA A 589 -11.23 -6.59 16.13
CA ALA A 589 -10.69 -5.31 15.69
C ALA A 589 -10.97 -5.02 14.20
N ALA A 590 -11.11 -6.05 13.37
CA ALA A 590 -11.56 -5.99 11.98
C ALA A 590 -13.01 -6.48 11.86
N PRO A 591 -14.01 -5.68 12.31
CA PRO A 591 -15.38 -6.16 12.49
C PRO A 591 -15.99 -6.72 11.20
N PRO A 592 -16.91 -7.70 11.31
CA PRO A 592 -17.60 -8.10 12.55
C PRO A 592 -16.90 -9.22 13.35
N PRO A 593 -17.08 -9.26 14.69
CA PRO A 593 -16.43 -10.24 15.56
C PRO A 593 -16.99 -11.66 15.41
N LEU A 594 -16.19 -12.67 15.77
CA LEU A 594 -16.63 -14.07 15.78
C LEU A 594 -17.75 -14.33 16.81
N PRO A 595 -18.78 -15.12 16.47
CA PRO A 595 -19.86 -15.47 17.38
C PRO A 595 -19.43 -16.57 18.36
N LYS A 596 -20.07 -16.64 19.53
CA LYS A 596 -19.85 -17.74 20.50
C LYS A 596 -20.81 -18.91 20.34
N GLY A 597 -21.84 -18.79 19.52
CA GLY A 597 -22.87 -19.79 19.27
C GLY A 597 -23.90 -19.31 18.24
N GLY A 598 -24.90 -20.14 17.96
CA GLY A 598 -25.97 -19.83 17.00
C GLY A 598 -25.89 -20.71 15.75
N ASN A 599 -26.23 -20.15 14.59
CA ASN A 599 -26.33 -20.91 13.34
C ASN A 599 -25.20 -20.54 12.37
N VAL A 600 -24.56 -21.56 11.78
CA VAL A 600 -23.59 -21.41 10.69
C VAL A 600 -24.24 -21.76 9.36
N PHE A 601 -24.18 -20.85 8.40
CA PHE A 601 -24.50 -21.15 7.02
C PHE A 601 -23.26 -21.63 6.26
N ILE A 602 -23.30 -22.82 5.66
CA ILE A 602 -22.21 -23.40 4.87
C ILE A 602 -22.63 -23.54 3.41
N SER A 603 -21.87 -22.95 2.50
CA SER A 603 -22.04 -23.13 1.05
C SER A 603 -20.69 -23.00 0.35
N VAL A 604 -20.05 -24.14 0.09
CA VAL A 604 -18.69 -24.22 -0.48
C VAL A 604 -18.65 -24.73 -1.92
N LYS A 605 -17.55 -24.48 -2.63
CA LYS A 605 -17.28 -25.03 -3.96
C LYS A 605 -17.03 -26.54 -3.89
N ASP A 606 -17.11 -27.22 -5.03
CA ASP A 606 -17.04 -28.68 -5.06
C ASP A 606 -15.72 -29.23 -4.51
N ASP A 607 -14.59 -28.59 -4.82
CA ASP A 607 -13.25 -29.02 -4.35
C ASP A 607 -13.08 -28.90 -2.83
N ASP A 608 -13.83 -28.00 -2.19
CA ASP A 608 -13.75 -27.74 -0.75
C ASP A 608 -14.68 -28.66 0.06
N LYS A 609 -15.56 -29.41 -0.60
CA LYS A 609 -16.53 -30.30 0.05
C LYS A 609 -15.88 -31.37 0.94
N PRO A 610 -14.77 -32.03 0.57
CA PRO A 610 -14.12 -32.98 1.47
C PRO A 610 -13.60 -32.31 2.74
N ASN A 611 -13.00 -31.12 2.60
CA ASN A 611 -12.34 -30.40 3.69
C ASN A 611 -13.34 -29.75 4.66
N ILE A 612 -14.56 -29.40 4.21
CA ILE A 612 -15.56 -28.78 5.09
C ILE A 612 -16.25 -29.79 6.03
N ILE A 613 -16.17 -31.11 5.77
CA ILE A 613 -16.86 -32.13 6.59
C ILE A 613 -16.34 -32.13 8.04
N SER A 614 -15.01 -32.21 8.20
CA SER A 614 -14.37 -32.22 9.53
C SER A 614 -14.68 -30.94 10.29
N LEU A 615 -14.60 -29.80 9.60
CA LEU A 615 -14.89 -28.49 10.17
C LEU A 615 -16.38 -28.34 10.55
N ALA A 616 -17.31 -28.90 9.77
CA ALA A 616 -18.73 -28.88 10.12
C ALA A 616 -19.02 -29.70 11.39
N HIS A 617 -18.39 -30.87 11.55
CA HIS A 617 -18.44 -31.63 12.81
C HIS A 617 -17.87 -30.83 13.99
N GLU A 618 -16.78 -30.08 13.78
CA GLU A 618 -16.21 -29.20 14.79
C GLU A 618 -17.20 -28.10 15.22
N PHE A 619 -17.86 -27.42 14.27
CA PHE A 619 -18.88 -26.43 14.59
C PHE A 619 -20.07 -27.01 15.37
N VAL A 620 -20.52 -28.22 15.02
CA VAL A 620 -21.55 -28.93 15.79
C VAL A 620 -21.05 -29.23 17.21
N GLY A 621 -19.80 -29.68 17.36
CA GLY A 621 -19.17 -29.89 18.66
C GLY A 621 -19.02 -28.61 19.51
N LEU A 622 -18.91 -27.45 18.85
CA LEU A 622 -18.93 -26.12 19.48
C LEU A 622 -20.36 -25.62 19.80
N GLY A 623 -21.39 -26.40 19.49
CA GLY A 623 -22.80 -26.09 19.78
C GLY A 623 -23.52 -25.28 18.71
N PHE A 624 -22.98 -25.16 17.50
CA PHE A 624 -23.67 -24.50 16.39
C PHE A 624 -24.62 -25.45 15.66
N GLN A 625 -25.69 -24.89 15.11
CA GLN A 625 -26.53 -25.60 14.13
C GLN A 625 -26.05 -25.29 12.71
N ILE A 626 -25.97 -26.31 11.87
CA ILE A 626 -25.52 -26.15 10.48
C ILE A 626 -26.71 -25.97 9.56
N ILE A 627 -26.65 -24.94 8.72
CA ILE A 627 -27.62 -24.64 7.68
C ILE A 627 -26.89 -24.63 6.34
N SER A 628 -27.45 -25.27 5.30
CA SER A 628 -26.72 -25.40 4.03
C SER A 628 -27.65 -25.49 2.81
N THR A 629 -27.13 -25.11 1.65
CA THR A 629 -27.80 -25.31 0.35
C THR A 629 -27.81 -26.80 -0.03
N SER A 630 -28.68 -27.16 -0.98
CA SER A 630 -28.97 -28.54 -1.40
C SER A 630 -27.73 -29.41 -1.66
N GLY A 631 -26.75 -28.92 -2.43
CA GLY A 631 -25.57 -29.69 -2.79
C GLY A 631 -24.64 -29.98 -1.60
N THR A 632 -24.37 -28.97 -0.78
CA THR A 632 -23.50 -29.10 0.39
C THR A 632 -24.21 -29.84 1.54
N ALA A 633 -25.53 -29.65 1.70
CA ALA A 633 -26.33 -30.35 2.72
C ALA A 633 -26.40 -31.86 2.46
N ALA A 634 -26.52 -32.29 1.20
CA ALA A 634 -26.54 -33.71 0.86
C ALA A 634 -25.21 -34.40 1.24
N MET A 635 -24.09 -33.74 0.95
CA MET A 635 -22.75 -34.24 1.29
C MET A 635 -22.54 -34.29 2.81
N LEU A 636 -22.87 -33.21 3.52
CA LEU A 636 -22.75 -33.15 4.98
C LEU A 636 -23.64 -34.21 5.67
N GLY A 637 -24.88 -34.38 5.19
CA GLY A 637 -25.79 -35.40 5.70
C GLY A 637 -25.29 -36.82 5.46
N ALA A 638 -24.69 -37.09 4.29
CA ALA A 638 -24.06 -38.39 4.00
C ALA A 638 -22.87 -38.68 4.92
N ALA A 639 -22.18 -37.65 5.40
CA ALA A 639 -21.09 -37.74 6.37
C ALA A 639 -21.56 -37.71 7.85
N GLY A 640 -22.87 -37.80 8.09
CA GLY A 640 -23.46 -37.85 9.43
C GLY A 640 -23.50 -36.50 10.18
N VAL A 641 -23.27 -35.38 9.49
CA VAL A 641 -23.38 -34.05 10.10
C VAL A 641 -24.86 -33.63 10.17
N PRO A 642 -25.40 -33.27 11.36
CA PRO A 642 -26.73 -32.69 11.46
C PRO A 642 -26.81 -31.37 10.69
N VAL A 643 -27.62 -31.32 9.64
CA VAL A 643 -27.72 -30.16 8.76
C VAL A 643 -29.16 -29.86 8.36
N THR A 644 -29.56 -28.61 8.50
CA THR A 644 -30.84 -28.09 8.01
C THR A 644 -30.67 -27.60 6.58
N LYS A 645 -31.39 -28.25 5.65
CA LYS A 645 -31.38 -27.85 4.24
C LYS A 645 -32.24 -26.61 4.02
N VAL A 646 -31.73 -25.65 3.25
CA VAL A 646 -32.48 -24.46 2.77
C VAL A 646 -32.44 -24.36 1.25
N HIS A 647 -33.40 -23.63 0.68
CA HIS A 647 -33.41 -23.36 -0.76
C HIS A 647 -32.25 -22.45 -1.15
N LYS A 648 -31.67 -22.67 -2.35
CA LYS A 648 -30.90 -21.60 -3.00
C LYS A 648 -31.81 -20.42 -3.32
N ILE A 649 -31.23 -19.24 -3.55
CA ILE A 649 -31.98 -18.01 -3.83
C ILE A 649 -32.97 -18.18 -4.99
N ARG A 650 -32.58 -18.93 -6.03
CA ARG A 650 -33.41 -19.21 -7.21
C ARG A 650 -34.37 -20.41 -7.04
N GLU A 651 -34.21 -21.20 -5.98
CA GLU A 651 -34.98 -22.46 -5.78
C GLU A 651 -36.29 -22.26 -5.00
N GLY A 652 -36.42 -21.18 -4.20
CA GLY A 652 -37.63 -20.93 -3.41
C GLY A 652 -37.37 -20.25 -2.07
N ARG A 653 -38.35 -20.34 -1.15
CA ARG A 653 -38.30 -19.76 0.20
C ARG A 653 -38.66 -20.79 1.29
N PRO A 654 -38.06 -20.71 2.49
CA PRO A 654 -37.04 -19.74 2.89
C PRO A 654 -35.67 -20.05 2.27
N HIS A 655 -34.94 -19.01 1.87
CA HIS A 655 -33.55 -19.11 1.41
C HIS A 655 -32.61 -18.35 2.36
N VAL A 656 -31.30 -18.51 2.21
CA VAL A 656 -30.28 -17.87 3.07
C VAL A 656 -30.47 -16.36 3.29
N LEU A 657 -30.87 -15.58 2.27
CA LEU A 657 -31.09 -14.14 2.46
C LEU A 657 -32.28 -13.81 3.37
N ASP A 658 -33.27 -14.70 3.47
CA ASP A 658 -34.40 -14.53 4.39
C ASP A 658 -33.91 -14.76 5.83
N LEU A 659 -33.13 -15.82 6.04
CA LEU A 659 -32.53 -16.15 7.33
C LEU A 659 -31.57 -15.06 7.82
N VAL A 660 -30.72 -14.53 6.93
CA VAL A 660 -29.85 -13.38 7.23
C VAL A 660 -30.67 -12.14 7.62
N ARG A 661 -31.82 -11.89 6.97
CA ARG A 661 -32.69 -10.75 7.31
C ARG A 661 -33.41 -10.93 8.64
N ASN A 662 -33.80 -12.16 8.97
CA ASN A 662 -34.49 -12.51 10.21
C ASN A 662 -33.55 -12.56 11.43
N GLY A 663 -32.23 -12.59 11.22
CA GLY A 663 -31.25 -12.75 12.30
C GLY A 663 -31.00 -14.21 12.68
N ASP A 664 -31.41 -15.15 11.82
CA ASP A 664 -31.27 -16.59 12.04
C ASP A 664 -29.87 -17.12 11.68
N ILE A 665 -28.97 -16.30 11.14
CA ILE A 665 -27.59 -16.68 10.77
C ILE A 665 -26.58 -15.83 11.57
N ASN A 666 -25.57 -16.47 12.17
CA ASN A 666 -24.56 -15.80 12.99
C ASN A 666 -23.14 -15.92 12.41
N PHE A 667 -22.90 -16.90 11.54
CA PHE A 667 -21.62 -17.11 10.87
C PHE A 667 -21.85 -17.64 9.46
N ILE A 668 -21.05 -17.21 8.50
CA ILE A 668 -21.15 -17.67 7.10
C ILE A 668 -19.80 -18.24 6.63
N ILE A 669 -19.85 -19.43 6.04
CA ILE A 669 -18.73 -20.01 5.28
C ILE A 669 -19.19 -20.11 3.83
N ASN A 670 -18.60 -19.28 2.97
CA ASN A 670 -18.94 -19.25 1.55
C ASN A 670 -17.70 -19.09 0.68
N THR A 671 -17.17 -20.22 0.19
CA THR A 671 -16.04 -20.25 -0.73
C THR A 671 -16.54 -20.05 -2.17
N PRO A 672 -16.04 -19.05 -2.92
CA PRO A 672 -16.48 -18.80 -4.28
C PRO A 672 -16.08 -19.93 -5.24
N SER A 673 -16.88 -20.16 -6.29
CA SER A 673 -16.56 -21.10 -7.38
C SER A 673 -16.31 -20.37 -8.71
N GLY A 674 -15.15 -20.61 -9.34
CA GLY A 674 -14.79 -20.04 -10.65
C GLY A 674 -14.53 -18.53 -10.66
N LYS A 675 -14.26 -17.99 -11.87
CA LYS A 675 -13.89 -16.59 -12.13
C LYS A 675 -15.06 -15.60 -11.96
N ILE A 676 -16.27 -16.00 -12.36
CA ILE A 676 -17.47 -15.18 -12.19
C ILE A 676 -18.22 -15.78 -11.01
N PRO A 677 -18.15 -15.14 -9.83
CA PRO A 677 -18.92 -15.61 -8.71
C PRO A 677 -20.38 -15.58 -9.10
N ARG A 678 -21.08 -16.69 -8.81
CA ARG A 678 -22.50 -16.79 -9.11
C ARG A 678 -23.20 -15.60 -8.48
N GLU A 679 -24.08 -14.95 -9.22
CA GLU A 679 -24.82 -13.76 -8.76
C GLU A 679 -25.45 -13.98 -7.37
N ASP A 680 -25.95 -15.19 -7.14
CA ASP A 680 -26.49 -15.63 -5.85
C ASP A 680 -25.46 -15.54 -4.71
N GLU A 681 -24.21 -15.92 -4.94
CA GLU A 681 -23.13 -15.84 -3.95
C GLU A 681 -22.75 -14.39 -3.64
N VAL A 682 -22.64 -13.52 -4.65
CA VAL A 682 -22.38 -12.09 -4.47
C VAL A 682 -23.46 -11.46 -3.58
N ARG A 683 -24.73 -11.82 -3.80
CA ARG A 683 -25.86 -11.37 -2.98
C ARG A 683 -25.76 -11.84 -1.52
N ILE A 684 -25.33 -13.09 -1.29
CA ILE A 684 -25.11 -13.63 0.08
C ILE A 684 -24.05 -12.83 0.81
N ARG A 685 -22.89 -12.63 0.17
CA ARG A 685 -21.76 -11.93 0.77
C ARG A 685 -22.09 -10.46 1.08
N ASN A 686 -22.76 -9.77 0.16
CA ASN A 686 -23.25 -8.41 0.39
C ASN A 686 -24.28 -8.34 1.53
N ALA A 687 -25.20 -9.30 1.62
CA ALA A 687 -26.17 -9.36 2.71
C ALA A 687 -25.48 -9.59 4.07
N SER A 688 -24.44 -10.43 4.11
CA SER A 688 -23.61 -10.64 5.29
C SER A 688 -22.97 -9.34 5.77
N LEU A 689 -22.33 -8.63 4.84
CA LEU A 689 -21.66 -7.36 5.13
C LEU A 689 -22.66 -6.30 5.64
N ALA A 690 -23.81 -6.17 4.99
CA ALA A 690 -24.87 -5.23 5.38
C ALA A 690 -25.46 -5.54 6.77
N ARG A 691 -25.52 -6.82 7.16
CA ARG A 691 -25.99 -7.27 8.48
C ARG A 691 -24.88 -7.45 9.51
N LYS A 692 -23.63 -7.11 9.16
CA LYS A 692 -22.45 -7.28 10.02
C LYS A 692 -22.32 -8.72 10.56
N ILE A 693 -22.58 -9.70 9.69
CA ILE A 693 -22.37 -11.12 10.00
C ILE A 693 -20.96 -11.50 9.50
N PRO A 694 -20.11 -12.09 10.35
CA PRO A 694 -18.79 -12.56 9.95
C PRO A 694 -18.89 -13.65 8.89
N ILE A 695 -18.04 -13.52 7.86
CA ILE A 695 -18.03 -14.38 6.70
C ILE A 695 -16.61 -14.80 6.34
N MET A 696 -16.42 -16.10 6.10
CA MET A 696 -15.16 -16.68 5.64
C MET A 696 -15.31 -17.17 4.20
N THR A 697 -14.39 -16.71 3.35
CA THR A 697 -14.36 -17.07 1.92
C THR A 697 -13.34 -18.16 1.59
N THR A 698 -12.61 -18.65 2.61
CA THR A 698 -11.67 -19.77 2.50
C THR A 698 -11.90 -20.79 3.59
N ILE A 699 -11.52 -22.05 3.33
CA ILE A 699 -11.61 -23.11 4.34
C ILE A 699 -10.61 -22.87 5.48
N ARG A 700 -9.41 -22.37 5.19
CA ARG A 700 -8.40 -22.08 6.22
C ARG A 700 -8.84 -20.98 7.19
N ALA A 701 -9.44 -19.89 6.69
CA ALA A 701 -10.01 -18.84 7.54
C ALA A 701 -11.19 -19.36 8.38
N ALA A 702 -12.02 -20.24 7.81
CA ALA A 702 -13.08 -20.90 8.57
C ALA A 702 -12.53 -21.81 9.69
N GLN A 703 -11.44 -22.53 9.44
CA GLN A 703 -10.75 -23.35 10.45
C GLN A 703 -10.12 -22.50 11.56
N ALA A 704 -9.44 -21.40 11.20
CA ALA A 704 -8.90 -20.43 12.16
C ALA A 704 -10.01 -19.81 13.02
N SER A 705 -11.16 -19.51 12.40
CA SER A 705 -12.34 -19.00 13.08
C SER A 705 -12.92 -20.01 14.06
N ALA A 706 -13.05 -21.29 13.70
CA ALA A 706 -13.50 -22.32 14.63
C ALA A 706 -12.56 -22.46 15.84
N ASN A 707 -11.25 -22.35 15.63
CA ASN A 707 -10.28 -22.33 16.73
C ASN A 707 -10.42 -21.08 17.63
N GLY A 708 -10.63 -19.90 17.03
CA GLY A 708 -10.91 -18.67 17.77
C GLY A 708 -12.18 -18.76 18.61
N ILE A 709 -13.25 -19.31 18.03
CA ILE A 709 -14.53 -19.52 18.72
C ILE A 709 -14.38 -20.49 19.89
N ARG A 710 -13.70 -21.63 19.69
CA ARG A 710 -13.38 -22.59 20.76
C ARG A 710 -12.68 -21.89 21.93
N SER A 711 -11.70 -21.05 21.63
CA SER A 711 -10.90 -20.39 22.65
C SER A 711 -11.72 -19.31 23.39
N LEU A 712 -12.57 -18.58 22.67
CA LEU A 712 -13.55 -17.64 23.25
C LEU A 712 -14.62 -18.30 24.13
N GLN A 713 -14.95 -19.57 23.89
CA GLN A 713 -15.87 -20.36 24.73
C GLN A 713 -15.18 -20.88 25.99
N ARG A 714 -13.89 -21.21 25.91
CA ARG A 714 -13.11 -21.78 27.03
C ARG A 714 -12.53 -20.74 27.98
N SER A 715 -12.23 -19.54 27.49
CA SER A 715 -11.46 -18.54 28.24
C SER A 715 -12.07 -17.14 28.12
N SER A 716 -11.84 -16.32 29.14
CA SER A 716 -12.19 -14.91 29.11
C SER A 716 -11.12 -14.10 28.37
N LEU A 717 -11.54 -13.04 27.69
CA LEU A 717 -10.62 -12.12 27.04
C LEU A 717 -9.83 -11.34 28.10
N GLN A 718 -8.51 -11.26 27.88
CA GLN A 718 -7.60 -10.46 28.68
C GLN A 718 -6.92 -9.41 27.81
N VAL A 719 -6.56 -8.28 28.41
CA VAL A 719 -5.81 -7.20 27.77
C VAL A 719 -4.43 -7.08 28.39
N LYS A 720 -3.44 -6.75 27.57
CA LYS A 720 -2.06 -6.58 27.98
C LYS A 720 -1.41 -5.54 27.08
N THR A 721 -0.61 -4.65 27.67
CA THR A 721 0.10 -3.59 26.95
C THR A 721 1.28 -4.17 26.16
N LEU A 722 1.72 -3.47 25.11
CA LEU A 722 2.91 -3.87 24.35
C LEU A 722 4.15 -3.92 25.24
N GLN A 723 4.28 -3.00 26.19
CA GLN A 723 5.39 -2.94 27.15
C GLN A 723 5.49 -4.21 27.98
N GLU A 724 4.36 -4.76 28.43
CA GLU A 724 4.34 -6.01 29.17
C GLU A 724 4.63 -7.23 28.27
N TYR A 725 4.29 -7.19 26.98
CA TYR A 725 4.68 -8.23 26.01
C TYR A 725 6.18 -8.18 25.69
N HIS A 726 6.75 -6.98 25.65
CA HIS A 726 8.17 -6.75 25.37
C HIS A 726 9.06 -6.84 26.62
N ALA A 727 8.47 -7.03 27.81
CA ALA A 727 9.22 -7.18 29.05
C ALA A 727 10.21 -8.36 28.94
N GLY A 728 11.52 -8.04 29.00
CA GLY A 728 12.60 -9.04 28.86
C GLY A 728 13.09 -9.28 27.42
N VAL A 729 12.44 -8.68 26.41
CA VAL A 729 13.05 -8.49 25.09
C VAL A 729 14.05 -7.34 25.26
N GLY A 730 15.35 -7.63 25.11
CA GLY A 730 16.41 -6.65 25.36
C GLY A 730 16.26 -5.43 24.46
N ALA A 731 15.80 -4.31 25.02
CA ALA A 731 15.77 -3.02 24.34
C ALA A 731 17.01 -2.20 24.74
N GLU A 732 17.84 -1.94 23.72
CA GLU A 732 18.95 -0.99 23.62
C GLU A 732 20.16 -1.15 24.60
N PRO A 733 21.41 -0.98 24.10
CA PRO A 733 22.55 -0.78 24.98
C PRO A 733 22.31 0.48 25.83
N LYS A 734 22.49 0.36 27.15
CA LYS A 734 22.48 1.48 28.10
C LYS A 734 23.45 2.57 27.62
N GLY A 735 22.96 3.57 26.90
CA GLY A 735 23.80 4.58 26.26
C GLY A 735 23.10 5.87 25.82
N SER A 736 21.77 5.93 25.74
CA SER A 736 21.06 7.21 25.58
C SER A 736 20.69 7.74 26.96
N LYS A 737 21.22 8.92 27.30
CA LYS A 737 20.73 9.67 28.47
C LYS A 737 19.23 9.89 28.28
N LYS A 738 18.44 9.53 29.29
CA LYS A 738 17.04 9.94 29.42
C LYS A 738 16.93 11.43 29.15
N SER A 739 16.24 11.82 28.08
CA SER A 739 15.56 13.10 28.05
C SER A 739 14.22 12.90 28.77
N ASP A 740 14.22 13.15 30.07
CA ASP A 740 12.99 13.29 30.85
C ASP A 740 12.24 14.52 30.32
N ALA A 741 11.28 14.31 29.41
CA ALA A 741 10.37 15.37 28.94
C ALA A 741 8.91 14.93 28.76
N ILE A 742 8.55 13.68 29.08
CA ILE A 742 7.15 13.22 28.96
C ILE A 742 6.72 12.51 30.25
N SER A 743 6.75 13.24 31.37
CA SER A 743 6.12 12.79 32.62
C SER A 743 5.54 13.93 33.48
N GLN A 744 5.27 15.10 32.91
CA GLN A 744 4.63 16.22 33.62
C GLN A 744 3.33 16.65 32.93
N LEU A 745 2.36 15.74 32.86
CA LEU A 745 0.94 16.11 32.94
C LEU A 745 0.34 15.28 34.07
N LYS A 746 0.80 15.57 35.29
CA LYS A 746 0.07 15.20 36.49
C LYS A 746 -1.02 16.25 36.70
N VAL A 747 -2.23 15.72 36.77
CA VAL A 747 -3.45 16.32 37.30
C VAL A 747 -3.17 17.09 38.57
N GLU A 748 -3.47 18.39 38.58
CA GLU A 748 -3.81 19.17 39.78
C GLU A 748 -4.85 20.22 39.41
N GLY A 749 -5.97 20.24 40.14
CA GLY A 749 -7.00 21.29 40.14
C GLY A 749 -8.35 20.86 39.62
#